data_AF-A0A5C9A715-F1
#
_entry.id   AF-A0A5C9A715-F1
#
_cell.length_a   1.000
_cell.length_b   1.000
_cell.length_c   1.000
_cell.angle_alpha   90.00
_cell.angle_beta   90.00
_cell.angle_gamma   90.00
#
_symmetry.space_group_name_H-M   'P 1'
#
loop_
_entity.id
_entity.type
_entity.pdbx_description
1 polymer ?
#
loop_
_entity_poly.entity_id
_entity_poly.type
_entity_poly.pdbx_seq_one_letter_code
_entity_poly.pdbx_strand_id
1 'polypeptide(L)'
;MHLFNLTFHGEIQPGRDPEKVKRQFAEILGIEDPAAVDACFTGEAVTLRQDLDRKTAADLYHKLYVIGANTQLVRDDTPKTSPATPPPAKPANRNLRALQREGMVHREGDHIDQKWAVSSAAQAPAQRSSDARAEAAAAAAKAREAENSERLKAEARERAHALERKLAEEREAADRARLAQEKALAEKEKARLAAEAAAARKAEQEARAAARQEAAEKRKAERRNRAEARRRAAAERKAARQAEAEAQRRAAAEQKAVEEARAEAERKAEAERKAAEKARAEAERKAEAERKAAEKARAEAERKAEAERRAAEKAREEAERKAEAERRAAEKARAEAERKAEAERKAAEKAQAEAERKAEAERKAAEAKREAEAERKAAEAAGKASAERDAAESAKAEHPTSDAGNRAKQRPRSATPNLYALSPFRVTTTLRERPQRARVLARRYLAGSVLSLVLMIVTIIVGQVLHPPPAPTGATAIASRADGGLILALPEELLLHDRSGVGSERLPLQSLGLAEVEQVSMGADGESHFLLARSLPGENGEPGERGLWRCRLAAGECQPHGPQAALPAVFAVHPFSGMMLQAIPEPWRLRKLDPEGAVQAEVTHDFGQYPGLQPRDGLLYVASAEGPALSVLRYEDDALGAQLDEIILLAPQALEAGREQVTGLTSNSSHWWVVLANPETGERGLYQFDQRFGFERELPLPAGFHPQQLLTWGEKLLVLDPGRREIVRFSAEGAPEVDFSSDLLTEEIESREFALQQHTFITQGLQSLAWLAFIACSLMAWYQDLRQIAFKPEGLRGAEPIDSIGKEASWIPHAANREARLRRWARLYLSLTCLVLVLAVVVQVDTSTLAALMLLLGGPALSLWLYIRSRIGHIGVLDDRLLLVDHRGTYHIGSEARIRYRGWFLMIDDVLVYSGPRYLPAFDTDALQRLAVPVVERGARSDRRGLLVRLIENRHPLALGAGICTMATMAAITLLLEFI
;
A
#
# COMPACT_ATOMS: atom_id res chain seq x y z
N MET A 1 6.98 -45.12 22.01
CA MET A 1 8.23 -44.74 21.32
C MET A 1 8.95 -46.01 20.92
N HIS A 2 9.47 -46.11 19.70
CA HIS A 2 10.25 -47.29 19.28
C HIS A 2 11.62 -47.24 19.95
N LEU A 3 11.96 -48.31 20.67
CA LEU A 3 13.24 -48.48 21.35
C LEU A 3 14.17 -49.29 20.43
N PHE A 4 15.46 -48.98 20.47
CA PHE A 4 16.46 -49.60 19.59
C PHE A 4 17.60 -50.19 20.41
N ASN A 5 18.05 -51.37 19.99
CA ASN A 5 19.24 -52.03 20.51
C ASN A 5 20.37 -51.86 19.50
N LEU A 6 21.54 -51.43 19.97
CA LEU A 6 22.72 -51.25 19.14
C LEU A 6 23.61 -52.49 19.30
N THR A 7 23.74 -53.25 18.22
CA THR A 7 24.52 -54.50 18.20
C THR A 7 25.80 -54.28 17.38
N PHE A 8 26.92 -54.81 17.86
CA PHE A 8 28.23 -54.72 17.24
C PHE A 8 28.75 -56.11 16.93
N HIS A 9 29.28 -56.31 15.73
CA HIS A 9 29.70 -57.63 15.24
C HIS A 9 31.20 -57.89 15.37
N GLY A 10 31.94 -57.05 16.10
CA GLY A 10 33.38 -57.25 16.31
C GLY A 10 34.27 -56.95 15.11
N GLU A 11 33.71 -56.58 13.94
CA GLU A 11 34.45 -56.33 12.72
C GLU A 11 34.84 -54.85 12.53
N ILE A 12 36.07 -54.63 12.05
CA ILE A 12 36.61 -53.32 11.70
C ILE A 12 36.63 -53.20 10.17
N GLN A 13 36.24 -52.04 9.65
CA GLN A 13 36.24 -51.79 8.21
C GLN A 13 37.65 -51.85 7.59
N PRO A 14 37.80 -52.41 6.38
CA PRO A 14 39.08 -52.56 5.72
C PRO A 14 39.77 -51.21 5.46
N GLY A 15 41.08 -51.14 5.72
CA GLY A 15 41.90 -49.92 5.53
C GLY A 15 41.97 -48.98 6.75
N ARG A 16 41.43 -49.37 7.90
CA ARG A 16 41.56 -48.64 9.17
C ARG A 16 42.53 -49.35 10.13
N ASP A 17 43.27 -48.56 10.91
CA ASP A 17 44.24 -49.05 11.90
C ASP A 17 43.53 -49.62 13.14
N PRO A 18 43.64 -50.93 13.42
CA PRO A 18 42.82 -51.61 14.42
C PRO A 18 43.05 -51.11 15.85
N GLU A 19 44.27 -50.74 16.23
CA GLU A 19 44.54 -50.24 17.60
C GLU A 19 43.92 -48.87 17.84
N LYS A 20 43.93 -48.02 16.81
CA LYS A 20 43.33 -46.69 16.87
C LYS A 20 41.80 -46.77 16.97
N VAL A 21 41.19 -47.70 16.25
CA VAL A 21 39.73 -47.93 16.30
C VAL A 21 39.32 -48.46 17.68
N LYS A 22 40.03 -49.43 18.26
CA LYS A 22 39.75 -49.95 19.60
C LYS A 22 39.80 -48.87 20.69
N ARG A 23 40.80 -47.98 20.63
CA ARG A 23 40.93 -46.86 21.59
C ARG A 23 39.77 -45.87 21.49
N GLN A 24 39.41 -45.46 20.27
CA GLN A 24 38.29 -44.54 20.05
C GLN A 24 36.94 -45.18 20.37
N PHE A 25 36.80 -46.49 20.13
CA PHE A 25 35.62 -47.26 20.50
C PHE A 25 35.42 -47.29 22.03
N ALA A 26 36.48 -47.53 22.80
CA ALA A 26 36.47 -47.51 24.25
C ALA A 26 36.06 -46.14 24.81
N GLU A 27 36.60 -45.06 24.23
CA GLU A 27 36.29 -43.67 24.61
C GLU A 27 34.81 -43.31 24.36
N ILE A 28 34.26 -43.70 23.20
CA ILE A 28 32.86 -43.39 22.84
C ILE A 28 31.87 -44.13 23.75
N LEU A 29 32.21 -45.34 24.19
CA LEU A 29 31.34 -46.16 25.05
C LEU A 29 31.61 -45.98 26.55
N GLY A 30 32.72 -45.32 26.92
CA GLY A 30 33.14 -45.11 28.30
C GLY A 30 33.64 -46.39 28.99
N ILE A 31 34.32 -47.26 28.25
CA ILE A 31 34.88 -48.52 28.78
C ILE A 31 36.33 -48.25 29.23
N GLU A 32 36.58 -48.31 30.53
CA GLU A 32 37.91 -48.03 31.11
C GLU A 32 38.84 -49.26 31.12
N ASP A 33 38.29 -50.48 31.02
CA ASP A 33 39.05 -51.74 31.03
C ASP A 33 39.43 -52.20 29.60
N PRO A 34 40.72 -52.24 29.22
CA PRO A 34 41.16 -52.65 27.89
C PRO A 34 40.86 -54.12 27.58
N ALA A 35 40.80 -55.01 28.58
CA ALA A 35 40.46 -56.42 28.36
C ALA A 35 39.00 -56.61 27.92
N ALA A 36 38.09 -55.77 28.44
CA ALA A 36 36.68 -55.76 28.05
C ALA A 36 36.47 -55.24 26.62
N VAL A 37 37.33 -54.30 26.18
CA VAL A 37 37.33 -53.80 24.79
C VAL A 37 37.75 -54.91 23.84
N ASP A 38 38.84 -55.63 24.13
CA ASP A 38 39.32 -56.72 23.28
C ASP A 38 38.31 -57.87 23.14
N ALA A 39 37.55 -58.16 24.20
CA ALA A 39 36.47 -59.15 24.19
C ALA A 39 35.32 -58.79 23.22
N CYS A 40 35.14 -57.51 22.87
CA CYS A 40 34.12 -57.06 21.94
C CYS A 40 34.54 -57.20 20.46
N PHE A 41 35.81 -57.48 20.15
CA PHE A 41 36.34 -57.63 18.78
C PHE A 41 36.67 -59.09 18.43
N THR A 42 36.00 -60.05 19.06
CA THR A 42 36.18 -61.50 18.85
C THR A 42 35.40 -62.04 17.64
N GLY A 43 34.60 -61.20 16.97
CA GLY A 43 33.77 -61.55 15.81
C GLY A 43 32.36 -62.05 16.15
N GLU A 44 32.03 -62.17 17.44
CA GLU A 44 30.66 -62.49 17.89
C GLU A 44 29.81 -61.22 18.04
N ALA A 45 28.49 -61.34 17.81
CA ALA A 45 27.57 -60.23 17.90
C ALA A 45 27.27 -59.85 19.36
N VAL A 46 27.78 -58.70 19.81
CA VAL A 46 27.59 -58.18 21.16
C VAL A 46 26.62 -57.00 21.15
N THR A 47 25.61 -57.00 22.03
CA THR A 47 24.71 -55.84 22.18
C THR A 47 25.35 -54.83 23.11
N LEU A 48 25.72 -53.66 22.57
CA LEU A 48 26.45 -52.63 23.30
C LEU A 48 25.55 -51.84 24.25
N ARG A 49 24.34 -51.47 23.80
CA ARG A 49 23.31 -50.79 24.60
C ARG A 49 21.91 -51.15 24.12
N GLN A 50 20.99 -51.25 25.08
CA GLN A 50 19.57 -51.56 24.85
C GLN A 50 18.68 -50.38 25.20
N ASP A 51 17.44 -50.40 24.70
CA ASP A 51 16.40 -49.40 25.01
C ASP A 51 16.74 -47.95 24.64
N LEU A 52 17.49 -47.74 23.56
CA LEU A 52 17.86 -46.40 23.12
C LEU A 52 16.69 -45.72 22.41
N ASP A 53 16.48 -44.44 22.70
CA ASP A 53 15.60 -43.60 21.89
C ASP A 53 16.19 -43.42 20.48
N ARG A 54 15.32 -43.20 19.50
CA ARG A 54 15.71 -43.14 18.08
C ARG A 54 16.83 -42.13 17.78
N LYS A 55 16.89 -40.99 18.49
CA LYS A 55 17.87 -39.94 18.20
C LYS A 55 19.24 -40.34 18.78
N THR A 56 19.26 -40.77 20.03
CA THR A 56 20.49 -41.24 20.69
C THR A 56 21.06 -42.49 20.00
N ALA A 57 20.19 -43.40 19.55
CA ALA A 57 20.55 -44.59 18.80
C ALA A 57 21.23 -44.26 17.46
N ALA A 58 20.68 -43.30 16.70
CA ALA A 58 21.25 -42.88 15.42
C ALA A 58 22.58 -42.14 15.58
N ASP A 59 22.70 -41.29 16.61
CA ASP A 59 23.94 -40.55 16.88
C ASP A 59 25.08 -41.49 17.30
N LEU A 60 24.82 -42.47 18.17
CA LEU A 60 25.82 -43.48 18.58
C LEU A 60 26.22 -44.39 17.42
N TYR A 61 25.26 -44.84 16.61
CA TYR A 61 25.52 -45.61 15.40
C TYR A 61 26.45 -44.85 14.44
N HIS A 62 26.16 -43.57 14.19
CA HIS A 62 26.96 -42.77 13.27
C HIS A 62 28.39 -42.56 13.79
N LYS A 63 28.56 -42.26 15.08
CA LYS A 63 29.89 -42.09 15.69
C LYS A 63 30.73 -43.36 15.59
N LEU A 64 30.15 -44.52 15.85
CA LEU A 64 30.83 -45.81 15.76
C LEU A 64 31.13 -46.23 14.30
N TYR A 65 30.23 -45.91 13.37
CA TYR A 65 30.47 -46.14 11.95
C TYR A 65 31.62 -45.28 11.39
N VAL A 66 31.72 -44.01 11.80
CA VAL A 66 32.77 -43.07 11.34
C VAL A 66 34.17 -43.52 11.76
N ILE A 67 34.31 -44.11 12.95
CA ILE A 67 35.60 -44.68 13.40
C ILE A 67 35.88 -46.05 12.76
N GLY A 68 34.95 -46.60 11.98
CA GLY A 68 35.14 -47.85 11.24
C GLY A 68 34.67 -49.12 11.96
N ALA A 69 33.87 -49.00 13.02
CA ALA A 69 33.27 -50.16 13.70
C ALA A 69 31.97 -50.58 13.01
N ASN A 70 31.86 -51.85 12.61
CA ASN A 70 30.68 -52.38 11.93
C ASN A 70 29.54 -52.68 12.94
N THR A 71 28.64 -51.72 13.14
CA THR A 71 27.47 -51.84 14.02
C THR A 71 26.18 -51.99 13.21
N GLN A 72 25.14 -52.55 13.83
CA GLN A 72 23.79 -52.62 13.30
C GLN A 72 22.79 -52.12 14.35
N LEU A 73 21.80 -51.35 13.90
CA LEU A 73 20.71 -50.90 14.75
C LEU A 73 19.50 -51.83 14.57
N VAL A 74 19.15 -52.57 15.62
CA VAL A 74 18.00 -53.48 15.62
C VAL A 74 16.87 -52.83 16.40
N ARG A 75 15.68 -52.79 15.80
CA ARG A 75 14.48 -52.27 16.47
C ARG A 75 13.94 -53.33 17.42
N ASP A 76 13.70 -52.96 18.68
CA ASP A 76 13.10 -53.85 19.66
C ASP A 76 11.56 -53.72 19.59
N ASP A 77 10.88 -54.79 19.15
CA ASP A 77 9.42 -54.84 19.00
C ASP A 77 8.74 -55.65 20.13
N THR A 78 9.44 -55.92 21.23
CA THR A 78 8.87 -56.62 22.39
C THR A 78 7.94 -55.71 23.23
N PRO A 79 6.71 -56.12 23.58
CA PRO A 79 5.80 -55.33 24.41
C PRO A 79 6.22 -55.39 25.88
N LYS A 80 6.75 -54.28 26.43
CA LYS A 80 7.01 -54.14 27.87
C LYS A 80 5.74 -53.76 28.63
N THR A 81 5.27 -54.66 29.50
CA THR A 81 4.23 -54.40 30.49
C THR A 81 4.78 -53.44 31.54
N SER A 82 4.20 -52.24 31.65
CA SER A 82 4.59 -51.24 32.64
C SER A 82 3.93 -51.54 34.00
N PRO A 83 4.64 -51.46 35.14
CA PRO A 83 4.03 -51.57 36.45
C PRO A 83 3.26 -50.29 36.82
N ALA A 84 2.15 -50.46 37.52
CA ALA A 84 1.24 -49.41 37.96
C ALA A 84 1.90 -48.44 38.95
N THR A 85 1.66 -47.14 38.77
CA THR A 85 1.99 -46.07 39.73
C THR A 85 0.69 -45.37 40.16
N PRO A 86 0.48 -45.08 41.46
CA PRO A 86 -0.75 -44.45 41.97
C PRO A 86 -0.77 -42.93 41.71
N PRO A 87 -1.94 -42.27 41.77
CA PRO A 87 -2.10 -40.88 41.34
C PRO A 87 -1.79 -39.86 42.46
N PRO A 88 -1.24 -38.66 42.13
CA PRO A 88 -1.19 -37.52 43.05
C PRO A 88 -2.35 -36.53 42.85
N ALA A 89 -2.63 -35.82 43.95
CA ALA A 89 -3.79 -35.00 44.27
C ALA A 89 -3.96 -33.69 43.46
N LYS A 90 -5.19 -33.15 43.51
CA LYS A 90 -5.48 -31.71 43.30
C LYS A 90 -6.39 -31.18 44.43
N PRO A 91 -6.19 -29.93 44.89
CA PRO A 91 -7.12 -29.24 45.79
C PRO A 91 -8.06 -28.29 45.02
N ALA A 92 -9.24 -28.00 45.57
CA ALA A 92 -9.76 -26.63 45.77
C ALA A 92 -11.17 -26.58 46.41
N ASN A 93 -11.29 -25.73 47.43
CA ASN A 93 -12.44 -24.96 47.92
C ASN A 93 -13.64 -25.61 48.64
N ARG A 94 -13.58 -25.50 49.98
CA ARG A 94 -14.45 -24.69 50.84
C ARG A 94 -15.68 -24.03 50.18
N ASN A 95 -16.89 -24.49 50.54
CA ASN A 95 -17.82 -23.72 51.36
C ASN A 95 -19.08 -24.51 51.76
N LEU A 96 -19.50 -24.28 53.01
CA LEU A 96 -20.71 -24.77 53.69
C LEU A 96 -22.01 -24.39 52.97
N ARG A 97 -23.02 -25.28 53.00
CA ARG A 97 -24.26 -25.15 53.84
C ARG A 97 -25.35 -26.18 53.47
N ALA A 98 -26.21 -26.40 54.47
CA ALA A 98 -27.53 -27.06 54.51
C ALA A 98 -27.52 -28.60 54.67
N LEU A 99 -27.87 -29.19 55.82
CA LEU A 99 -29.12 -29.26 56.62
C LEU A 99 -30.05 -30.42 56.22
N GLN A 100 -30.48 -31.14 57.28
CA GLN A 100 -31.65 -32.02 57.45
C GLN A 100 -31.57 -33.54 57.20
N ARG A 101 -31.62 -34.27 58.34
CA ARG A 101 -32.55 -35.37 58.76
C ARG A 101 -32.61 -36.65 57.89
N GLU A 102 -32.79 -37.88 58.38
CA GLU A 102 -33.21 -38.47 59.68
C GLU A 102 -32.94 -40.01 59.67
N GLY A 103 -32.92 -40.64 60.85
CA GLY A 103 -32.99 -42.11 61.07
C GLY A 103 -31.76 -42.73 61.79
N MET A 104 -31.63 -42.73 63.14
CA MET A 104 -32.24 -43.65 64.15
C MET A 104 -31.83 -45.13 63.92
N VAL A 105 -31.19 -45.90 64.82
CA VAL A 105 -31.61 -46.33 66.18
C VAL A 105 -30.42 -47.01 66.94
N HIS A 106 -30.31 -46.72 68.26
CA HIS A 106 -29.79 -47.47 69.45
C HIS A 106 -28.59 -48.46 69.40
N ARG A 107 -27.74 -48.58 70.44
CA ARG A 107 -28.10 -48.77 71.87
C ARG A 107 -26.94 -48.53 72.87
N GLU A 108 -27.31 -48.00 74.06
CA GLU A 108 -26.74 -47.93 75.45
C GLU A 108 -25.28 -48.35 75.70
N GLY A 109 -24.44 -47.61 76.46
CA GLY A 109 -24.58 -47.14 77.86
C GLY A 109 -23.59 -47.98 78.72
N ASP A 110 -22.86 -47.53 79.73
CA ASP A 110 -22.98 -46.36 80.59
C ASP A 110 -21.67 -46.15 81.41
N HIS A 111 -21.63 -45.08 82.18
CA HIS A 111 -20.53 -44.44 82.89
C HIS A 111 -20.46 -44.83 84.41
N ILE A 112 -19.28 -44.64 85.04
CA ILE A 112 -19.05 -43.99 86.37
C ILE A 112 -19.07 -44.80 87.72
N ASP A 113 -18.13 -44.39 88.59
CA ASP A 113 -17.99 -44.40 90.08
C ASP A 113 -17.71 -45.69 90.89
N GLN A 114 -16.63 -45.74 91.69
CA GLN A 114 -16.40 -45.14 93.05
C GLN A 114 -17.32 -45.68 94.16
N LYS A 115 -16.75 -46.44 95.12
CA LYS A 115 -16.69 -46.18 96.60
C LYS A 115 -16.67 -47.44 97.49
N TRP A 116 -16.16 -47.17 98.68
CA TRP A 116 -15.61 -48.04 99.73
C TRP A 116 -16.58 -48.94 100.53
N ALA A 117 -15.92 -49.88 101.20
CA ALA A 117 -16.34 -50.89 102.19
C ALA A 117 -17.25 -50.43 103.35
N VAL A 118 -18.17 -51.33 103.79
CA VAL A 118 -18.60 -51.58 105.19
C VAL A 118 -19.17 -53.02 105.32
N SER A 119 -19.03 -53.62 106.51
CA SER A 119 -19.39 -54.97 106.96
C SER A 119 -20.87 -55.18 107.35
N SER A 120 -21.35 -56.46 107.37
CA SER A 120 -21.92 -57.16 108.55
C SER A 120 -22.86 -58.36 108.24
N ALA A 121 -22.61 -59.47 108.97
CA ALA A 121 -23.49 -60.49 109.58
C ALA A 121 -24.75 -61.08 108.88
N ALA A 122 -24.81 -62.43 108.75
CA ALA A 122 -25.68 -63.37 109.53
C ALA A 122 -26.23 -64.62 108.76
N GLN A 123 -26.06 -65.79 109.41
CA GLN A 123 -26.89 -67.03 109.45
C GLN A 123 -26.72 -68.20 108.43
N ALA A 124 -26.78 -69.41 109.01
CA ALA A 124 -26.55 -70.80 108.54
C ALA A 124 -27.87 -71.47 108.03
N PRO A 125 -27.97 -72.79 107.66
CA PRO A 125 -27.00 -73.89 107.82
C PRO A 125 -26.88 -74.93 106.65
N ALA A 126 -25.97 -75.91 106.87
CA ALA A 126 -26.06 -77.35 106.53
C ALA A 126 -25.02 -77.96 105.55
N GLN A 127 -24.24 -78.91 106.14
CA GLN A 127 -23.54 -80.08 105.61
C GLN A 127 -22.05 -80.03 105.15
N ARG A 128 -21.25 -80.87 105.86
CA ARG A 128 -19.89 -81.43 105.62
C ARG A 128 -18.69 -80.54 106.00
N SER A 129 -18.17 -80.59 107.23
CA SER A 129 -17.30 -81.59 107.91
C SER A 129 -15.80 -81.41 107.68
N SER A 130 -15.18 -80.71 108.65
CA SER A 130 -13.85 -80.88 109.26
C SER A 130 -12.58 -81.02 108.39
N ASP A 131 -11.66 -80.09 108.66
CA ASP A 131 -10.19 -80.20 108.60
C ASP A 131 -9.46 -79.73 107.32
N ALA A 132 -9.64 -78.54 106.71
CA ALA A 132 -10.01 -77.18 107.13
C ALA A 132 -9.16 -76.48 108.22
N ARG A 133 -8.26 -77.18 108.94
CA ARG A 133 -7.35 -76.57 109.95
C ARG A 133 -5.87 -76.59 109.58
N ALA A 134 -5.44 -77.44 108.64
CA ALA A 134 -4.12 -77.31 108.00
C ALA A 134 -4.11 -76.25 106.88
N GLU A 135 -5.26 -76.02 106.23
CA GLU A 135 -5.43 -75.09 105.12
C GLU A 135 -5.33 -73.60 105.53
N ALA A 136 -5.60 -73.26 106.80
CA ALA A 136 -5.45 -71.90 107.31
C ALA A 136 -3.98 -71.50 107.54
N ALA A 137 -3.10 -72.44 107.93
CA ALA A 137 -1.66 -72.22 108.01
C ALA A 137 -1.02 -72.17 106.61
N ALA A 138 -1.55 -72.95 105.67
CA ALA A 138 -1.24 -72.83 104.24
C ALA A 138 -1.67 -71.46 103.66
N ALA A 139 -2.60 -70.73 104.27
CA ALA A 139 -3.04 -69.43 103.76
C ALA A 139 -2.14 -68.25 104.20
N ALA A 140 -1.69 -68.20 105.47
CA ALA A 140 -0.86 -67.10 105.97
C ALA A 140 0.61 -67.15 105.46
N ALA A 141 1.16 -68.34 105.27
CA ALA A 141 2.48 -68.53 104.65
C ALA A 141 2.46 -68.16 103.16
N LYS A 142 1.43 -68.61 102.42
CA LYS A 142 1.23 -68.24 101.01
C LYS A 142 0.95 -66.74 100.83
N ALA A 143 0.32 -66.06 101.79
CA ALA A 143 0.10 -64.61 101.73
C ALA A 143 1.41 -63.80 101.86
N ARG A 144 2.32 -64.20 102.76
CA ARG A 144 3.65 -63.58 102.89
C ARG A 144 4.57 -63.87 101.71
N GLU A 145 4.50 -65.09 101.15
CA GLU A 145 5.19 -65.43 99.91
C GLU A 145 4.64 -64.64 98.71
N ALA A 146 3.31 -64.46 98.63
CA ALA A 146 2.69 -63.64 97.60
C ALA A 146 3.12 -62.17 97.71
N GLU A 147 3.13 -61.60 98.91
CA GLU A 147 3.56 -60.21 99.16
C GLU A 147 5.05 -59.99 98.86
N ASN A 148 5.93 -60.91 99.28
CA ASN A 148 7.35 -60.85 98.90
C ASN A 148 7.55 -61.05 97.39
N SER A 149 6.75 -61.89 96.73
CA SER A 149 6.82 -62.06 95.27
C SER A 149 6.34 -60.82 94.51
N GLU A 150 5.31 -60.12 95.01
CA GLU A 150 4.82 -58.86 94.46
C GLU A 150 5.85 -57.75 94.63
N ARG A 151 6.53 -57.68 95.79
CA ARG A 151 7.57 -56.68 96.05
C ARG A 151 8.81 -56.89 95.18
N LEU A 152 9.26 -58.14 95.00
CA LEU A 152 10.33 -58.47 94.06
C LEU A 152 9.95 -58.18 92.60
N LYS A 153 8.70 -58.43 92.20
CA LYS A 153 8.19 -58.06 90.88
C LYS A 153 8.13 -56.54 90.70
N ALA A 154 7.77 -55.78 91.74
CA ALA A 154 7.74 -54.32 91.71
C ALA A 154 9.15 -53.73 91.55
N GLU A 155 10.13 -54.21 92.34
CA GLU A 155 11.54 -53.80 92.21
C GLU A 155 12.13 -54.18 90.84
N ALA A 156 11.77 -55.36 90.30
CA ALA A 156 12.17 -55.75 88.95
C ALA A 156 11.57 -54.86 87.87
N ARG A 157 10.30 -54.44 88.00
CA ARG A 157 9.63 -53.49 87.09
C ARG A 157 10.27 -52.10 87.17
N GLU A 158 10.61 -51.63 88.37
CA GLU A 158 11.28 -50.33 88.55
C GLU A 158 12.67 -50.33 87.92
N ARG A 159 13.46 -51.40 88.10
CA ARG A 159 14.76 -51.56 87.44
C ARG A 159 14.63 -51.66 85.93
N ALA A 160 13.62 -52.37 85.42
CA ALA A 160 13.33 -52.44 83.99
C ALA A 160 13.00 -51.05 83.42
N HIS A 161 12.11 -50.29 84.07
CA HIS A 161 11.78 -48.92 83.65
C HIS A 161 12.95 -47.94 83.79
N ALA A 162 13.83 -48.12 84.78
CA ALA A 162 15.06 -47.31 84.89
C ALA A 162 16.05 -47.61 83.76
N LEU A 163 16.18 -48.88 83.35
CA LEU A 163 16.98 -49.29 82.19
C LEU A 163 16.39 -48.78 80.87
N GLU A 164 15.08 -48.89 80.69
CA GLU A 164 14.39 -48.37 79.50
C GLU A 164 14.56 -46.85 79.37
N ARG A 165 14.48 -46.09 80.48
CA ARG A 165 14.72 -44.64 80.47
C ARG A 165 16.16 -44.30 80.08
N LYS A 166 17.16 -44.99 80.64
CA LYS A 166 18.56 -44.77 80.26
C LYS A 166 18.81 -45.10 78.78
N LEU A 167 18.22 -46.19 78.29
CA LEU A 167 18.37 -46.60 76.91
C LEU A 167 17.63 -45.67 75.94
N ALA A 168 16.53 -45.03 76.39
CA ALA A 168 15.85 -43.98 75.64
C ALA A 168 16.68 -42.69 75.59
N GLU A 169 17.28 -42.26 76.71
CA GLU A 169 18.15 -41.08 76.76
C GLU A 169 19.40 -41.24 75.87
N GLU A 170 20.02 -42.42 75.86
CA GLU A 170 21.15 -42.73 74.97
C GLU A 170 20.75 -42.73 73.49
N ARG A 171 19.56 -43.25 73.15
CA ARG A 171 19.03 -43.20 71.78
C ARG A 171 18.76 -41.76 71.33
N GLU A 172 18.14 -40.94 72.18
CA GLU A 172 17.91 -39.52 71.88
C GLU A 172 19.21 -38.72 71.75
N ALA A 173 20.25 -39.06 72.51
CA ALA A 173 21.57 -38.46 72.36
C ALA A 173 22.24 -38.86 71.03
N ALA A 174 22.14 -40.14 70.65
CA ALA A 174 22.65 -40.65 69.37
C ALA A 174 21.92 -40.03 68.17
N ASP A 175 20.59 -39.91 68.24
CA ASP A 175 19.78 -39.31 67.18
C ASP A 175 20.09 -37.81 67.02
N ARG A 176 20.29 -37.08 68.13
CA ARG A 176 20.72 -35.67 68.08
C ARG A 176 22.12 -35.50 67.47
N ALA A 177 23.07 -36.39 67.78
CA ALA A 177 24.40 -36.37 67.20
C ALA A 177 24.39 -36.68 65.69
N ARG A 178 23.57 -37.64 65.27
CA ARG A 178 23.38 -37.97 63.85
C ARG A 178 22.76 -36.79 63.09
N LEU A 179 21.73 -36.16 63.63
CA LEU A 179 21.09 -35.01 62.99
C LEU A 179 22.06 -33.82 62.88
N ALA A 180 22.95 -33.62 63.87
CA ALA A 180 23.99 -32.60 63.81
C ALA A 180 25.04 -32.89 62.72
N GLN A 181 25.45 -34.15 62.56
CA GLN A 181 26.36 -34.56 61.47
C GLN A 181 25.71 -34.39 60.09
N GLU A 182 24.45 -34.80 59.93
CA GLU A 182 23.70 -34.62 58.67
C GLU A 182 23.56 -33.13 58.32
N LYS A 183 23.27 -32.26 59.29
CA LYS A 183 23.25 -30.79 59.08
C LYS A 183 24.60 -30.23 58.67
N ALA A 184 25.69 -30.66 59.32
CA ALA A 184 27.04 -30.18 58.99
C ALA A 184 27.48 -30.62 57.58
N LEU A 185 27.11 -31.83 57.15
CA LEU A 185 27.34 -32.31 55.78
C LEU A 185 26.53 -31.49 54.76
N ALA A 186 25.25 -31.23 55.05
CA ALA A 186 24.40 -30.41 54.20
C ALA A 186 24.90 -28.96 54.07
N GLU A 187 25.43 -28.36 55.15
CA GLU A 187 26.04 -27.02 55.08
C GLU A 187 27.32 -27.01 54.26
N LYS A 188 28.18 -28.03 54.39
CA LYS A 188 29.39 -28.16 53.55
C LYS A 188 29.04 -28.33 52.07
N GLU A 189 28.04 -29.15 51.77
CA GLU A 189 27.59 -29.34 50.38
C GLU A 189 26.99 -28.06 49.80
N LYS A 190 26.18 -27.33 50.60
CA LYS A 190 25.66 -26.01 50.21
C LYS A 190 26.77 -24.99 49.97
N ALA A 191 27.83 -25.00 50.79
CA ALA A 191 29.00 -24.14 50.59
C ALA A 191 29.78 -24.49 49.31
N ARG A 192 29.93 -25.79 48.99
CA ARG A 192 30.55 -26.24 47.73
C ARG A 192 29.74 -25.78 46.52
N LEU A 193 28.43 -25.98 46.52
CA LEU A 193 27.55 -25.54 45.44
C LEU A 193 27.54 -24.01 45.28
N ALA A 194 27.63 -23.26 46.38
CA ALA A 194 27.76 -21.80 46.33
C ALA A 194 29.11 -21.36 45.72
N ALA A 195 30.21 -22.04 46.04
CA ALA A 195 31.52 -21.77 45.47
C ALA A 195 31.58 -22.11 43.97
N GLU A 196 31.02 -23.25 43.56
CA GLU A 196 30.89 -23.63 42.14
C GLU A 196 30.03 -22.62 41.36
N ALA A 197 28.91 -22.17 41.94
CA ALA A 197 28.07 -21.13 41.33
C ALA A 197 28.79 -19.78 41.22
N ALA A 198 29.61 -19.41 42.21
CA ALA A 198 30.42 -18.20 42.15
C ALA A 198 31.52 -18.28 41.07
N ALA A 199 32.17 -19.44 40.93
CA ALA A 199 33.15 -19.69 39.86
C ALA A 199 32.49 -19.65 38.47
N ALA A 200 31.30 -20.24 38.31
CA ALA A 200 30.54 -20.19 37.07
C ALA A 200 30.15 -18.74 36.70
N ARG A 201 29.72 -17.93 37.67
CA ARG A 201 29.42 -16.50 37.45
C ARG A 201 30.65 -15.70 37.01
N LYS A 202 31.81 -15.98 37.61
CA LYS A 202 33.06 -15.33 37.23
C LYS A 202 33.48 -15.72 35.80
N ALA A 203 33.40 -16.99 35.44
CA ALA A 203 33.68 -17.47 34.09
C ALA A 203 32.71 -16.85 33.05
N GLU A 204 31.43 -16.71 33.40
CA GLU A 204 30.44 -16.04 32.54
C GLU A 204 30.75 -14.54 32.37
N GLN A 205 31.19 -13.86 33.42
CA GLN A 205 31.61 -12.45 33.35
C GLN A 205 32.85 -12.28 32.46
N GLU A 206 33.84 -13.15 32.59
CA GLU A 206 35.05 -13.14 31.75
C GLU A 206 34.71 -13.44 30.28
N ALA A 207 33.84 -14.42 30.01
CA ALA A 207 33.35 -14.70 28.67
C ALA A 207 32.56 -13.52 28.06
N ARG A 208 31.72 -12.83 28.87
CA ARG A 208 31.02 -11.61 28.45
C ARG A 208 31.99 -10.46 28.18
N ALA A 209 33.07 -10.33 28.95
CA ALA A 209 34.11 -9.32 28.72
C ALA A 209 34.89 -9.59 27.43
N ALA A 210 35.28 -10.84 27.17
CA ALA A 210 35.92 -11.25 25.93
C ALA A 210 35.02 -11.01 24.71
N ALA A 211 33.73 -11.38 24.80
CA ALA A 211 32.76 -11.13 23.73
C ALA A 211 32.55 -9.63 23.44
N ARG A 212 32.59 -8.77 24.48
CA ARG A 212 32.54 -7.31 24.32
C ARG A 212 33.78 -6.77 23.63
N GLN A 213 34.97 -7.29 23.92
CA GLN A 213 36.20 -6.91 23.24
C GLN A 213 36.18 -7.32 21.76
N GLU A 214 35.75 -8.54 21.45
CA GLU A 214 35.62 -9.00 20.06
C GLU A 214 34.58 -8.17 19.29
N ALA A 215 33.44 -7.85 19.91
CA ALA A 215 32.44 -6.96 19.32
C ALA A 215 32.95 -5.53 19.10
N ALA A 216 33.78 -5.01 20.02
CA ALA A 216 34.39 -3.70 19.88
C ALA A 216 35.40 -3.65 18.71
N GLU A 217 36.22 -4.69 18.53
CA GLU A 217 37.13 -4.79 17.39
C GLU A 217 36.38 -4.96 16.06
N LYS A 218 35.31 -5.77 16.02
CA LYS A 218 34.44 -5.85 14.84
C LYS A 218 33.82 -4.49 14.49
N ARG A 219 33.34 -3.74 15.49
CA ARG A 219 32.81 -2.38 15.29
C ARG A 219 33.87 -1.39 14.79
N LYS A 220 35.12 -1.50 15.26
CA LYS A 220 36.24 -0.68 14.75
C LYS A 220 36.58 -1.04 13.30
N ALA A 221 36.62 -2.33 12.95
CA ALA A 221 36.84 -2.79 11.58
C ALA A 221 35.71 -2.32 10.64
N GLU A 222 34.46 -2.42 11.07
CA GLU A 222 33.30 -1.95 10.30
C GLU A 222 33.34 -0.43 10.11
N ARG A 223 33.70 0.35 11.15
CA ARG A 223 33.90 1.80 11.03
C ARG A 223 35.01 2.15 10.03
N ARG A 224 36.12 1.42 10.01
CA ARG A 224 37.19 1.61 9.02
C ARG A 224 36.70 1.32 7.60
N ASN A 225 35.99 0.20 7.40
CA ASN A 225 35.44 -0.16 6.10
C ASN A 225 34.40 0.87 5.62
N ARG A 226 33.55 1.38 6.53
CA ARG A 226 32.56 2.42 6.21
C ARG A 226 33.23 3.75 5.90
N ALA A 227 34.32 4.10 6.59
CA ALA A 227 35.11 5.30 6.28
C ALA A 227 35.79 5.19 4.91
N GLU A 228 36.32 4.01 4.55
CA GLU A 228 36.91 3.76 3.24
C GLU A 228 35.84 3.80 2.13
N ALA A 229 34.68 3.17 2.34
CA ALA A 229 33.55 3.24 1.42
C ALA A 229 33.07 4.69 1.21
N ARG A 230 33.00 5.50 2.28
CA ARG A 230 32.70 6.93 2.18
C ARG A 230 33.74 7.70 1.38
N ARG A 231 35.03 7.40 1.55
CA ARG A 231 36.11 8.02 0.75
C ARG A 231 35.99 7.66 -0.73
N ARG A 232 35.70 6.40 -1.05
CA ARG A 232 35.46 5.95 -2.44
C ARG A 232 34.24 6.64 -3.05
N ALA A 233 33.11 6.66 -2.33
CA ALA A 233 31.91 7.35 -2.78
C ALA A 233 32.11 8.87 -2.94
N ALA A 234 32.89 9.51 -2.07
CA ALA A 234 33.24 10.93 -2.22
C ALA A 234 34.14 11.18 -3.44
N ALA A 235 35.10 10.29 -3.72
CA ALA A 235 35.94 10.36 -4.91
C ALA A 235 35.12 10.17 -6.19
N GLU A 236 34.18 9.21 -6.21
CA GLU A 236 33.25 8.99 -7.33
C GLU A 236 32.32 10.17 -7.54
N ARG A 237 31.76 10.76 -6.48
CA ARG A 237 30.95 11.99 -6.56
C ARG A 237 31.76 13.17 -7.11
N LYS A 238 33.02 13.32 -6.72
CA LYS A 238 33.89 14.37 -7.26
C LYS A 238 34.18 14.14 -8.74
N ALA A 239 34.43 12.90 -9.16
CA ALA A 239 34.61 12.54 -10.57
C ALA A 239 33.32 12.77 -11.39
N ALA A 240 32.15 12.42 -10.85
CA ALA A 240 30.85 12.66 -11.47
C ALA A 240 30.56 14.16 -11.64
N ARG A 241 30.81 14.99 -10.61
CA ARG A 241 30.68 16.45 -10.69
C ARG A 241 31.63 17.07 -11.72
N GLN A 242 32.85 16.54 -11.84
CA GLN A 242 33.79 16.99 -12.87
C GLN A 242 33.32 16.61 -14.27
N ALA A 243 32.80 15.40 -14.46
CA ALA A 243 32.23 14.97 -15.74
C ALA A 243 30.97 15.78 -16.12
N GLU A 244 30.12 16.09 -15.14
CA GLU A 244 28.94 16.92 -15.33
C GLU A 244 29.31 18.37 -15.67
N ALA A 245 30.30 18.95 -14.97
CA ALA A 245 30.80 20.28 -15.29
C ALA A 245 31.44 20.34 -16.70
N GLU A 246 32.12 19.28 -17.13
CA GLU A 246 32.65 19.19 -18.50
C GLU A 246 31.52 19.05 -19.53
N ALA A 247 30.50 18.23 -19.24
CA ALA A 247 29.32 18.09 -20.09
C ALA A 247 28.54 19.40 -20.22
N GLN A 248 28.35 20.14 -19.11
CA GLN A 248 27.72 21.45 -19.12
C GLN A 248 28.54 22.48 -19.92
N ARG A 249 29.88 22.46 -19.81
CA ARG A 249 30.74 23.31 -20.65
C ARG A 249 30.62 23.00 -22.14
N ARG A 250 30.53 21.71 -22.50
CA ARG A 250 30.30 21.28 -23.89
C ARG A 250 28.91 21.71 -24.38
N ALA A 251 27.87 21.49 -23.59
CA ALA A 251 26.51 21.91 -23.92
C ALA A 251 26.38 23.44 -24.05
N ALA A 252 27.04 24.21 -23.17
CA ALA A 252 27.07 25.66 -23.26
C ALA A 252 27.85 26.16 -24.50
N ALA A 253 28.93 25.47 -24.88
CA ALA A 253 29.66 25.76 -26.11
C ALA A 253 28.82 25.44 -27.37
N GLU A 254 28.09 24.33 -27.36
CA GLU A 254 27.16 23.97 -28.45
C GLU A 254 25.99 24.97 -28.54
N GLN A 255 25.41 25.39 -27.42
CA GLN A 255 24.35 26.40 -27.41
C GLN A 255 24.84 27.75 -27.95
N LYS A 256 26.04 28.19 -27.57
CA LYS A 256 26.65 29.40 -28.13
C LYS A 256 26.88 29.28 -29.63
N ALA A 257 27.35 28.13 -30.11
CA ALA A 257 27.53 27.89 -31.55
C ALA A 257 26.19 27.91 -32.32
N VAL A 258 25.12 27.36 -31.73
CA VAL A 258 23.76 27.40 -32.31
C VAL A 258 23.20 28.82 -32.31
N GLU A 259 23.41 29.59 -31.25
CA GLU A 259 22.96 30.98 -31.13
C GLU A 259 23.70 31.88 -32.13
N GLU A 260 25.02 31.71 -32.28
CA GLU A 260 25.81 32.40 -33.30
C GLU A 260 25.36 32.04 -34.73
N ALA A 261 25.10 30.76 -35.01
CA ALA A 261 24.57 30.32 -36.30
C ALA A 261 23.16 30.87 -36.57
N ARG A 262 22.31 30.96 -35.54
CA ARG A 262 20.98 31.58 -35.64
C ARG A 262 21.08 33.08 -35.88
N ALA A 263 21.98 33.78 -35.20
CA ALA A 263 22.22 35.21 -35.41
C ALA A 263 22.75 35.49 -36.83
N GLU A 264 23.62 34.62 -37.38
CA GLU A 264 24.06 34.72 -38.76
C GLU A 264 22.91 34.46 -39.75
N ALA A 265 22.06 33.46 -39.47
CA ALA A 265 20.88 33.16 -40.28
C ALA A 265 19.85 34.30 -40.24
N GLU A 266 19.61 34.92 -39.08
CA GLU A 266 18.73 36.08 -38.95
C GLU A 266 19.29 37.29 -39.69
N ARG A 267 20.61 37.54 -39.64
CA ARG A 267 21.26 38.60 -40.44
C ARG A 267 21.13 38.36 -41.95
N LYS A 268 21.28 37.11 -42.41
CA LYS A 268 21.06 36.74 -43.82
C LYS A 268 19.60 36.92 -44.22
N ALA A 269 18.66 36.47 -43.38
CA ALA A 269 17.23 36.65 -43.63
C ALA A 269 16.79 38.11 -43.62
N GLU A 270 17.35 38.95 -42.74
CA GLU A 270 17.10 40.39 -42.72
C GLU A 270 17.68 41.08 -43.97
N ALA A 271 18.87 40.69 -44.41
CA ALA A 271 19.46 41.18 -45.65
C ALA A 271 18.61 40.80 -46.89
N GLU A 272 18.13 39.55 -46.94
CA GLU A 272 17.22 39.09 -47.99
C GLU A 272 15.86 39.80 -47.95
N ARG A 273 15.31 40.07 -46.76
CA ARG A 273 14.07 40.85 -46.61
C ARG A 273 14.24 42.28 -47.08
N LYS A 274 15.34 42.95 -46.71
CA LYS A 274 15.66 44.31 -47.21
C LYS A 274 15.86 44.33 -48.73
N ALA A 275 16.49 43.30 -49.29
CA ALA A 275 16.62 43.16 -50.75
C ALA A 275 15.26 42.94 -51.43
N ALA A 276 14.39 42.09 -50.86
CA ALA A 276 13.05 41.82 -51.37
C ALA A 276 12.13 43.04 -51.24
N GLU A 277 12.23 43.81 -50.15
CA GLU A 277 11.49 45.06 -49.96
C GLU A 277 11.93 46.11 -50.98
N LYS A 278 13.24 46.25 -51.22
CA LYS A 278 13.76 47.15 -52.26
C LYS A 278 13.28 46.74 -53.66
N ALA A 279 13.27 45.44 -53.96
CA ALA A 279 12.75 44.93 -55.23
C ALA A 279 11.23 45.14 -55.37
N ARG A 280 10.47 44.99 -54.28
CA ARG A 280 9.02 45.30 -54.26
C ARG A 280 8.76 46.79 -54.45
N ALA A 281 9.52 47.67 -53.79
CA ALA A 281 9.40 49.12 -53.96
C ALA A 281 9.76 49.55 -55.39
N GLU A 282 10.75 48.92 -56.02
CA GLU A 282 11.09 49.18 -57.42
C GLU A 282 10.01 48.65 -58.39
N ALA A 283 9.45 47.48 -58.12
CA ALA A 283 8.32 46.93 -58.87
C ALA A 283 7.05 47.78 -58.71
N GLU A 284 6.78 48.29 -57.51
CA GLU A 284 5.65 49.18 -57.22
C GLU A 284 5.80 50.53 -57.91
N ARG A 285 7.01 51.12 -57.91
CA ARG A 285 7.31 52.33 -58.70
C ARG A 285 7.14 52.09 -60.20
N LYS A 286 7.53 50.92 -60.70
CA LYS A 286 7.33 50.55 -62.12
C LYS A 286 5.85 50.37 -62.45
N ALA A 287 5.09 49.72 -61.57
CA ALA A 287 3.65 49.56 -61.71
C ALA A 287 2.88 50.89 -61.58
N GLU A 288 3.33 51.81 -60.72
CA GLU A 288 2.77 53.15 -60.59
C GLU A 288 3.07 53.99 -61.84
N ALA A 289 4.29 53.89 -62.39
CA ALA A 289 4.64 54.53 -63.66
C ALA A 289 3.80 53.99 -64.83
N GLU A 290 3.59 52.67 -64.90
CA GLU A 290 2.70 52.04 -65.89
C GLU A 290 1.23 52.45 -65.69
N ARG A 291 0.74 52.54 -64.45
CA ARG A 291 -0.61 53.05 -64.15
C ARG A 291 -0.77 54.51 -64.57
N LYS A 292 0.20 55.37 -64.26
CA LYS A 292 0.20 56.78 -64.70
C LYS A 292 0.27 56.91 -66.22
N ALA A 293 1.01 56.03 -66.91
CA ALA A 293 1.04 55.98 -68.37
C ALA A 293 -0.31 55.49 -68.95
N ALA A 294 -0.92 54.47 -68.35
CA ALA A 294 -2.23 53.96 -68.75
C ALA A 294 -3.36 54.96 -68.48
N GLU A 295 -3.28 55.72 -67.38
CA GLU A 295 -4.22 56.80 -67.06
C GLU A 295 -4.11 57.95 -68.07
N LYS A 296 -2.88 58.37 -68.43
CA LYS A 296 -2.68 59.35 -69.50
C LYS A 296 -3.22 58.87 -70.84
N ALA A 297 -2.98 57.60 -71.20
CA ALA A 297 -3.52 57.03 -72.43
C ALA A 297 -5.07 56.94 -72.41
N ARG A 298 -5.67 56.62 -71.25
CA ARG A 298 -7.13 56.66 -71.07
C ARG A 298 -7.69 58.07 -71.16
N ALA A 299 -7.04 59.06 -70.55
CA ALA A 299 -7.46 60.46 -70.64
C ALA A 299 -7.35 61.00 -72.08
N GLU A 300 -6.33 60.60 -72.84
CA GLU A 300 -6.19 60.97 -74.25
C GLU A 300 -7.25 60.26 -75.12
N ALA A 301 -7.53 58.98 -74.86
CA ALA A 301 -8.61 58.24 -75.52
C ALA A 301 -10.00 58.82 -75.19
N GLU A 302 -10.22 59.25 -73.95
CA GLU A 302 -11.47 59.88 -73.50
C GLU A 302 -11.65 61.25 -74.15
N ARG A 303 -10.60 62.07 -74.25
CA ARG A 303 -10.64 63.34 -75.03
C ARG A 303 -10.94 63.09 -76.50
N LYS A 304 -10.37 62.04 -77.10
CA LYS A 304 -10.66 61.66 -78.49
C LYS A 304 -12.11 61.20 -78.66
N ALA A 305 -12.61 60.39 -77.72
CA ALA A 305 -14.00 59.94 -77.70
C ALA A 305 -14.99 61.09 -77.44
N GLU A 306 -14.64 62.07 -76.61
CA GLU A 306 -15.46 63.27 -76.37
C GLU A 306 -15.49 64.16 -77.62
N ALA A 307 -14.36 64.33 -78.32
CA ALA A 307 -14.31 65.04 -79.58
C ALA A 307 -15.16 64.34 -80.67
N GLU A 308 -15.10 63.01 -80.76
CA GLU A 308 -15.96 62.21 -81.65
C GLU A 308 -17.44 62.29 -81.27
N ARG A 309 -17.78 62.28 -79.97
CA ARG A 309 -19.16 62.47 -79.48
C ARG A 309 -19.70 63.85 -79.85
N ARG A 310 -18.92 64.92 -79.66
CA ARG A 310 -19.32 66.28 -80.06
C ARG A 310 -19.48 66.40 -81.58
N ALA A 311 -18.67 65.70 -82.37
CA ALA A 311 -18.84 65.62 -83.82
C ALA A 311 -20.11 64.84 -84.22
N ALA A 312 -20.39 63.72 -83.54
CA ALA A 312 -21.59 62.92 -83.76
C ALA A 312 -22.88 63.63 -83.32
N GLU A 313 -22.84 64.42 -82.24
CA GLU A 313 -23.96 65.25 -81.78
C GLU A 313 -24.31 66.33 -82.81
N LYS A 314 -23.31 67.05 -83.33
CA LYS A 314 -23.52 68.01 -84.43
C LYS A 314 -24.10 67.35 -85.68
N ALA A 315 -23.62 66.15 -86.04
CA ALA A 315 -24.17 65.40 -87.16
C ALA A 315 -25.62 64.93 -86.90
N ARG A 316 -25.97 64.60 -85.64
CA ARG A 316 -27.35 64.26 -85.24
C ARG A 316 -28.27 65.46 -85.30
N GLU A 317 -27.86 66.64 -84.85
CA GLU A 317 -28.67 67.86 -84.98
C GLU A 317 -28.93 68.20 -86.46
N GLU A 318 -27.94 68.04 -87.34
CA GLU A 318 -28.14 68.26 -88.79
C GLU A 318 -29.07 67.21 -89.41
N ALA A 319 -28.95 65.94 -88.99
CA ALA A 319 -29.83 64.86 -89.42
C ALA A 319 -31.27 65.05 -88.91
N GLU A 320 -31.45 65.54 -87.68
CA GLU A 320 -32.76 65.80 -87.09
C GLU A 320 -33.48 66.96 -87.81
N ARG A 321 -32.74 68.02 -88.18
CA ARG A 321 -33.28 69.09 -89.04
C ARG A 321 -33.71 68.57 -90.42
N LYS A 322 -32.94 67.66 -91.03
CA LYS A 322 -33.33 67.02 -92.30
C LYS A 322 -34.56 66.12 -92.13
N ALA A 323 -34.63 65.36 -91.04
CA ALA A 323 -35.77 64.49 -90.73
C ALA A 323 -37.05 65.29 -90.42
N GLU A 324 -36.97 66.45 -89.77
CA GLU A 324 -38.13 67.33 -89.56
C GLU A 324 -38.65 67.89 -90.89
N ALA A 325 -37.76 68.28 -91.80
CA ALA A 325 -38.15 68.72 -93.13
C ALA A 325 -38.85 67.60 -93.93
N GLU A 326 -38.33 66.36 -93.88
CA GLU A 326 -38.96 65.20 -94.51
C GLU A 326 -40.31 64.83 -93.87
N ARG A 327 -40.45 64.94 -92.54
CA ARG A 327 -41.74 64.70 -91.86
C ARG A 327 -42.82 65.68 -92.31
N ARG A 328 -42.50 66.96 -92.47
CA ARG A 328 -43.46 67.96 -92.98
C ARG A 328 -43.85 67.68 -94.44
N ALA A 329 -42.95 67.11 -95.25
CA ALA A 329 -43.27 66.68 -96.61
C ALA A 329 -44.16 65.41 -96.62
N ALA A 330 -43.88 64.45 -95.74
CA ALA A 330 -44.65 63.21 -95.61
C ALA A 330 -46.07 63.45 -95.04
N GLU A 331 -46.25 64.41 -94.15
CA GLU A 331 -47.57 64.78 -93.62
C GLU A 331 -48.49 65.34 -94.72
N LYS A 332 -47.96 66.19 -95.61
CA LYS A 332 -48.71 66.68 -96.77
C LYS A 332 -49.12 65.53 -97.70
N ALA A 333 -48.23 64.58 -97.96
CA ALA A 333 -48.53 63.41 -98.78
C ALA A 333 -49.58 62.48 -98.14
N ARG A 334 -49.58 62.34 -96.80
CA ARG A 334 -50.58 61.54 -96.07
C ARG A 334 -51.98 62.16 -96.13
N ALA A 335 -52.10 63.48 -96.01
CA ALA A 335 -53.39 64.16 -96.13
C ALA A 335 -54.02 63.98 -97.53
N GLU A 336 -53.20 63.87 -98.58
CA GLU A 336 -53.68 63.61 -99.94
C GLU A 336 -54.06 62.14 -100.16
N ALA A 337 -53.32 61.20 -99.56
CA ALA A 337 -53.64 59.77 -99.58
C ALA A 337 -54.92 59.42 -98.80
N GLU A 338 -55.18 60.09 -97.67
CA GLU A 338 -56.35 59.83 -96.82
C GLU A 338 -57.66 60.20 -97.52
N ARG A 339 -57.67 61.29 -98.31
CA ARG A 339 -58.81 61.65 -99.18
C ARG A 339 -59.09 60.59 -100.23
N LYS A 340 -58.05 59.92 -100.73
CA LYS A 340 -58.17 58.84 -101.74
C LYS A 340 -58.70 57.54 -101.11
N ALA A 341 -58.29 57.23 -99.90
CA ALA A 341 -58.73 56.05 -99.15
C ALA A 341 -60.19 56.15 -98.65
N GLU A 342 -60.69 57.34 -98.30
CA GLU A 342 -62.10 57.51 -97.92
C GLU A 342 -63.05 57.23 -99.10
N ALA A 343 -62.64 57.56 -100.32
CA ALA A 343 -63.40 57.25 -101.53
C ALA A 343 -63.47 55.74 -101.81
N GLU A 344 -62.37 55.01 -101.58
CA GLU A 344 -62.32 53.54 -101.78
C GLU A 344 -63.08 52.76 -100.70
N ARG A 345 -63.09 53.22 -99.44
CA ARG A 345 -63.85 52.57 -98.35
C ARG A 345 -65.37 52.56 -98.59
N LYS A 346 -65.93 53.65 -99.12
CA LYS A 346 -67.36 53.71 -99.49
C LYS A 346 -67.73 52.74 -100.63
N ALA A 347 -66.77 52.35 -101.47
CA ALA A 347 -66.97 51.36 -102.52
C ALA A 347 -66.89 49.91 -102.01
N ALA A 348 -66.02 49.63 -101.03
CA ALA A 348 -65.83 48.30 -100.46
C ALA A 348 -67.00 47.83 -99.56
N GLU A 349 -67.64 48.74 -98.81
CA GLU A 349 -68.76 48.42 -97.91
C GLU A 349 -69.98 47.86 -98.65
N LYS A 350 -70.22 48.28 -99.90
CA LYS A 350 -71.28 47.72 -100.75
C LYS A 350 -71.01 46.27 -101.19
N ALA A 351 -69.74 45.90 -101.39
CA ALA A 351 -69.38 44.58 -101.89
C ALA A 351 -69.39 43.48 -100.80
N GLN A 352 -69.17 43.85 -99.54
CA GLN A 352 -69.12 42.89 -98.42
C GLN A 352 -70.51 42.41 -97.98
N ALA A 353 -71.54 43.25 -98.05
CA ALA A 353 -72.92 42.88 -97.68
C ALA A 353 -73.54 41.79 -98.58
N GLU A 354 -73.05 41.62 -99.81
CA GLU A 354 -73.55 40.64 -100.77
C GLU A 354 -72.86 39.26 -100.60
N ALA A 355 -71.64 39.23 -100.07
CA ALA A 355 -70.87 38.00 -99.84
C ALA A 355 -71.30 37.25 -98.57
N GLU A 356 -71.71 37.95 -97.50
CA GLU A 356 -72.15 37.33 -96.23
C GLU A 356 -73.37 36.42 -96.38
N ARG A 357 -74.25 36.66 -97.36
CA ARG A 357 -75.45 35.82 -97.56
C ARG A 357 -75.17 34.46 -98.21
N LYS A 358 -74.03 34.29 -98.89
CA LYS A 358 -73.75 33.06 -99.65
C LYS A 358 -72.98 32.01 -98.84
N ALA A 359 -72.16 32.42 -97.88
CA ALA A 359 -71.30 31.51 -97.11
C ALA A 359 -72.03 30.76 -95.98
N GLU A 360 -73.13 31.30 -95.45
CA GLU A 360 -73.88 30.65 -94.36
C GLU A 360 -74.64 29.38 -94.83
N ALA A 361 -74.93 29.27 -96.13
CA ALA A 361 -75.64 28.13 -96.70
C ALA A 361 -74.77 26.86 -96.85
N GLU A 362 -73.45 26.99 -97.07
CA GLU A 362 -72.59 25.83 -97.38
C GLU A 362 -72.10 25.06 -96.14
N ARG A 363 -71.97 25.69 -94.97
CA ARG A 363 -71.42 25.00 -93.79
C ARG A 363 -72.38 24.00 -93.14
N LYS A 364 -73.69 24.20 -93.26
CA LYS A 364 -74.69 23.23 -92.76
C LYS A 364 -74.67 21.90 -93.53
N ALA A 365 -74.00 21.82 -94.68
CA ALA A 365 -73.85 20.58 -95.45
C ALA A 365 -72.66 19.71 -95.02
N ALA A 366 -71.69 20.24 -94.25
CA ALA A 366 -70.48 19.50 -93.87
C ALA A 366 -70.66 18.59 -92.64
N GLU A 367 -71.63 18.90 -91.79
CA GLU A 367 -71.93 18.17 -90.54
C GLU A 367 -72.56 16.78 -90.79
N ALA A 368 -73.09 16.54 -91.98
CA ALA A 368 -73.74 15.27 -92.35
C ALA A 368 -72.79 14.22 -92.94
N LYS A 369 -71.47 14.46 -93.00
CA LYS A 369 -70.59 13.52 -93.69
C LYS A 369 -70.24 12.29 -92.87
N ARG A 370 -69.36 12.32 -91.87
CA ARG A 370 -68.67 11.06 -91.51
C ARG A 370 -68.07 11.11 -90.11
N GLU A 371 -68.66 10.60 -89.03
CA GLU A 371 -69.69 9.54 -88.84
C GLU A 371 -69.52 8.27 -89.70
N ALA A 372 -68.45 8.18 -90.50
CA ALA A 372 -68.02 6.99 -91.18
C ALA A 372 -66.52 6.88 -90.93
N GLU A 373 -66.08 5.66 -90.66
CA GLU A 373 -64.67 5.28 -90.54
C GLU A 373 -64.03 5.46 -89.15
N ALA A 374 -64.81 5.09 -88.15
CA ALA A 374 -64.38 4.31 -86.99
C ALA A 374 -64.07 2.84 -87.35
N GLU A 375 -63.37 2.55 -88.45
CA GLU A 375 -62.91 1.19 -88.80
C GLU A 375 -61.45 1.21 -89.28
N ARG A 376 -60.53 1.25 -88.31
CA ARG A 376 -59.14 0.77 -88.35
C ARG A 376 -58.54 1.08 -86.97
N LYS A 377 -58.66 0.25 -85.93
CA LYS A 377 -58.23 -1.15 -85.86
C LYS A 377 -56.95 -1.38 -86.67
N ALA A 378 -55.82 -1.45 -86.00
CA ALA A 378 -55.36 -2.62 -85.24
C ALA A 378 -54.29 -3.33 -86.06
N ALA A 379 -53.04 -3.16 -85.65
CA ALA A 379 -51.93 -4.08 -85.84
C ALA A 379 -50.76 -3.47 -85.05
N GLU A 380 -50.36 -4.05 -83.92
CA GLU A 380 -49.39 -5.16 -83.88
C GLU A 380 -47.96 -4.58 -84.04
N ALA A 381 -47.24 -4.37 -82.95
CA ALA A 381 -46.40 -5.34 -82.25
C ALA A 381 -45.02 -5.59 -82.92
N ALA A 382 -44.02 -5.55 -82.04
CA ALA A 382 -42.92 -6.52 -81.91
C ALA A 382 -41.70 -6.46 -82.84
N GLY A 383 -40.56 -6.85 -82.22
CA GLY A 383 -39.37 -7.37 -82.90
C GLY A 383 -38.05 -6.99 -82.21
N LYS A 384 -37.80 -7.38 -80.95
CA LYS A 384 -37.01 -8.56 -80.54
C LYS A 384 -35.62 -8.73 -81.21
N ALA A 385 -34.58 -8.52 -80.39
CA ALA A 385 -33.50 -9.45 -79.99
C ALA A 385 -32.74 -10.35 -81.01
N SER A 386 -31.42 -10.45 -80.74
CA SER A 386 -30.54 -11.64 -80.89
C SER A 386 -29.96 -11.92 -82.30
N ALA A 387 -28.79 -12.52 -82.51
CA ALA A 387 -27.82 -13.20 -81.64
C ALA A 387 -26.56 -13.59 -82.45
N GLU A 388 -25.50 -13.95 -81.71
CA GLU A 388 -24.58 -15.09 -81.93
C GLU A 388 -23.64 -15.05 -83.17
N ARG A 389 -22.41 -15.60 -83.15
CA ARG A 389 -21.95 -16.83 -82.50
C ARG A 389 -20.41 -16.97 -82.63
N ASP A 390 -19.88 -17.96 -81.92
CA ASP A 390 -18.75 -18.84 -82.28
C ASP A 390 -17.48 -18.84 -81.42
N ALA A 391 -16.96 -20.07 -81.32
CA ALA A 391 -16.09 -20.66 -80.33
C ALA A 391 -14.76 -21.11 -80.95
N ALA A 392 -13.86 -21.55 -80.05
CA ALA A 392 -12.63 -22.31 -80.29
C ALA A 392 -11.43 -21.53 -80.85
N GLU A 393 -10.26 -21.59 -80.20
CA GLU A 393 -9.34 -22.72 -80.38
C GLU A 393 -7.97 -22.49 -79.69
N SER A 394 -7.65 -23.44 -78.81
CA SER A 394 -6.36 -24.11 -78.53
C SER A 394 -5.05 -23.39 -78.13
N ALA A 395 -4.34 -24.15 -77.29
CA ALA A 395 -2.89 -24.39 -77.25
C ALA A 395 -2.01 -23.33 -76.55
N LYS A 396 -1.07 -23.66 -75.66
CA LYS A 396 -0.60 -24.93 -75.08
C LYS A 396 0.48 -24.57 -74.04
N ALA A 397 0.38 -25.15 -72.84
CA ALA A 397 1.46 -25.64 -71.97
C ALA A 397 2.56 -24.65 -71.49
N GLU A 398 3.31 -24.85 -70.41
CA GLU A 398 3.60 -26.05 -69.61
C GLU A 398 4.29 -25.57 -68.31
N HIS A 399 3.84 -26.05 -67.14
CA HIS A 399 4.63 -26.84 -66.18
C HIS A 399 5.24 -26.08 -64.96
N PRO A 400 5.48 -26.78 -63.83
CA PRO A 400 4.99 -26.36 -62.53
C PRO A 400 6.11 -26.27 -61.48
N THR A 401 5.99 -25.37 -60.52
CA THR A 401 6.79 -25.45 -59.30
C THR A 401 6.01 -26.12 -58.20
N SER A 402 6.45 -27.34 -57.92
CA SER A 402 6.24 -28.06 -56.69
C SER A 402 6.54 -27.19 -55.47
N ASP A 403 5.56 -27.07 -54.58
CA ASP A 403 5.86 -27.04 -53.14
C ASP A 403 4.79 -27.81 -52.37
N ALA A 404 4.72 -29.10 -52.67
CA ALA A 404 4.13 -30.10 -51.79
C ALA A 404 5.12 -30.34 -50.65
N GLY A 405 4.97 -29.55 -49.57
CA GLY A 405 6.00 -29.54 -48.53
C GLY A 405 5.57 -29.24 -47.09
N ASN A 406 4.27 -29.17 -46.74
CA ASN A 406 3.80 -29.44 -45.35
C ASN A 406 2.28 -29.26 -45.19
N ARG A 407 1.48 -30.15 -45.77
CA ARG A 407 0.17 -30.47 -45.19
C ARG A 407 0.33 -31.73 -44.37
N ALA A 408 0.81 -31.55 -43.14
CA ALA A 408 0.67 -32.55 -42.09
C ALA A 408 -0.81 -32.96 -42.04
N LYS A 409 -1.10 -34.18 -42.52
CA LYS A 409 -2.35 -34.87 -42.27
C LYS A 409 -2.65 -34.75 -40.78
N GLN A 410 -3.57 -33.87 -40.38
CA GLN A 410 -4.19 -33.98 -39.08
C GLN A 410 -5.02 -35.26 -39.12
N ARG A 411 -4.40 -36.38 -38.74
CA ARG A 411 -5.12 -37.62 -38.47
C ARG A 411 -6.23 -37.27 -37.48
N PRO A 412 -7.51 -37.59 -37.75
CA PRO A 412 -8.53 -37.51 -36.71
C PRO A 412 -8.01 -38.32 -35.51
N ARG A 413 -7.99 -37.72 -34.31
CA ARG A 413 -7.66 -38.47 -33.10
C ARG A 413 -8.58 -39.68 -33.07
N SER A 414 -8.01 -40.87 -32.90
CA SER A 414 -8.78 -42.10 -32.79
C SER A 414 -9.83 -41.92 -31.69
N ALA A 415 -11.08 -42.31 -31.97
CA ALA A 415 -12.15 -42.30 -30.98
C ALA A 415 -11.77 -43.14 -29.74
N THR A 416 -10.94 -44.16 -29.96
CA THR A 416 -10.36 -45.02 -28.93
C THR A 416 -9.04 -44.46 -28.38
N PRO A 417 -8.88 -44.36 -27.05
CA PRO A 417 -7.59 -44.06 -26.44
C PRO A 417 -6.61 -45.22 -26.63
N ASN A 418 -5.31 -44.93 -26.50
CA ASN A 418 -4.30 -45.99 -26.42
C ASN A 418 -4.44 -46.71 -25.07
N LEU A 419 -5.06 -47.88 -25.05
CA LEU A 419 -5.38 -48.66 -23.85
C LEU A 419 -4.14 -48.99 -23.01
N TYR A 420 -3.00 -49.27 -23.66
CA TYR A 420 -1.73 -49.60 -23.00
C TYR A 420 -1.05 -48.41 -22.32
N ALA A 421 -1.44 -47.18 -22.66
CA ALA A 421 -0.91 -45.97 -22.03
C ALA A 421 -1.75 -45.51 -20.82
N LEU A 422 -2.84 -46.22 -20.50
CA LEU A 422 -3.76 -45.82 -19.44
C LEU A 422 -3.33 -46.38 -18.08
N SER A 423 -3.51 -45.56 -17.04
CA SER A 423 -3.22 -45.93 -15.65
C SER A 423 -4.51 -46.23 -14.89
N PRO A 424 -4.61 -47.34 -14.15
CA PRO A 424 -5.81 -47.63 -13.36
C PRO A 424 -5.91 -46.66 -12.16
N PHE A 425 -7.14 -46.28 -11.80
CA PHE A 425 -7.38 -45.61 -10.53
C PHE A 425 -7.05 -46.56 -9.37
N ARG A 426 -6.06 -46.18 -8.54
CA ARG A 426 -5.60 -46.97 -7.38
C ARG A 426 -5.97 -46.28 -6.07
N VAL A 427 -6.56 -47.03 -5.16
CA VAL A 427 -6.87 -46.54 -3.81
C VAL A 427 -5.62 -46.69 -2.93
N THR A 428 -4.88 -45.59 -2.74
CA THR A 428 -3.70 -45.54 -1.87
C THR A 428 -4.06 -45.10 -0.44
N THR A 429 -3.18 -45.35 0.52
CA THR A 429 -3.31 -44.85 1.91
C THR A 429 -3.41 -43.32 1.95
N THR A 430 -2.60 -42.66 1.11
CA THR A 430 -2.63 -41.21 0.94
C THR A 430 -3.98 -40.69 0.45
N LEU A 431 -4.75 -41.48 -0.32
CA LEU A 431 -6.07 -41.14 -0.83
C LEU A 431 -7.15 -41.25 0.26
N ARG A 432 -7.02 -42.26 1.15
CA ARG A 432 -7.93 -42.44 2.30
C ARG A 432 -7.73 -41.40 3.41
N GLU A 433 -6.49 -40.99 3.65
CA GLU A 433 -6.14 -40.00 4.70
C GLU A 433 -6.37 -38.53 4.28
N ARG A 434 -6.68 -38.25 3.01
CA ARG A 434 -6.88 -36.87 2.50
C ARG A 434 -7.80 -35.99 3.35
N PRO A 435 -9.00 -36.43 3.78
CA PRO A 435 -9.89 -35.56 4.57
C PRO A 435 -9.31 -35.23 5.95
N GLN A 436 -8.55 -36.14 6.57
CA GLN A 436 -7.89 -35.87 7.86
C GLN A 436 -6.73 -34.89 7.70
N ARG A 437 -5.92 -35.03 6.64
CA ARG A 437 -4.84 -34.06 6.35
C ARG A 437 -5.39 -32.67 6.01
N ALA A 438 -6.48 -32.61 5.25
CA ALA A 438 -7.17 -31.35 4.93
C ALA A 438 -7.67 -30.64 6.21
N ARG A 439 -8.25 -31.36 7.18
CA ARG A 439 -8.64 -30.82 8.51
C ARG A 439 -7.48 -30.16 9.24
N VAL A 440 -6.34 -30.84 9.32
CA VAL A 440 -5.17 -30.32 10.04
C VAL A 440 -4.62 -29.07 9.35
N LEU A 441 -4.55 -29.08 8.01
CA LEU A 441 -4.09 -27.93 7.25
C LEU A 441 -5.06 -26.74 7.33
N ALA A 442 -6.38 -26.97 7.27
CA ALA A 442 -7.39 -25.92 7.41
C ALA A 442 -7.23 -25.15 8.73
N ARG A 443 -7.04 -25.87 9.85
CA ARG A 443 -6.79 -25.25 11.16
C ARG A 443 -5.50 -24.45 11.22
N ARG A 444 -4.41 -24.94 10.58
CA ARG A 444 -3.14 -24.21 10.50
C ARG A 444 -3.25 -22.92 9.70
N TYR A 445 -3.92 -22.97 8.55
CA TYR A 445 -4.14 -21.78 7.72
C TYR A 445 -5.08 -20.77 8.38
N LEU A 446 -6.11 -21.23 9.10
CA LEU A 446 -6.97 -20.37 9.92
C LEU A 446 -6.19 -19.67 11.04
N ALA A 447 -5.31 -20.39 11.73
CA ALA A 447 -4.42 -19.78 12.72
C ALA A 447 -3.47 -18.75 12.07
N GLY A 448 -2.96 -19.06 10.86
CA GLY A 448 -2.15 -18.14 10.06
C GLY A 448 -2.90 -16.86 9.69
N SER A 449 -4.16 -16.95 9.26
CA SER A 449 -4.96 -15.77 8.93
C SER A 449 -5.23 -14.92 10.18
N VAL A 450 -5.52 -15.53 11.33
CA VAL A 450 -5.69 -14.77 12.59
C VAL A 450 -4.39 -14.05 12.96
N LEU A 451 -3.23 -14.70 12.84
CA LEU A 451 -1.95 -14.08 13.11
C LEU A 451 -1.65 -12.89 12.18
N SER A 452 -1.90 -13.03 10.88
CA SER A 452 -1.73 -11.94 9.91
C SER A 452 -2.67 -10.75 10.19
N LEU A 453 -3.90 -11.02 10.63
CA LEU A 453 -4.85 -9.97 11.02
C LEU A 453 -4.38 -9.21 12.27
N VAL A 454 -3.87 -9.94 13.28
CA VAL A 454 -3.30 -9.32 14.49
C VAL A 454 -2.09 -8.46 14.13
N LEU A 455 -1.18 -8.97 13.27
CA LEU A 455 -0.02 -8.21 12.81
C LEU A 455 -0.43 -6.91 12.10
N MET A 456 -1.46 -6.97 11.25
CA MET A 456 -2.02 -5.80 10.56
C MET A 456 -2.53 -4.76 11.57
N ILE A 457 -3.35 -5.18 12.54
CA ILE A 457 -3.88 -4.28 13.59
C ILE A 457 -2.73 -3.64 14.38
N VAL A 458 -1.72 -4.42 14.76
CA VAL A 458 -0.53 -3.90 15.45
C VAL A 458 0.18 -2.85 14.59
N THR A 459 0.40 -3.10 13.30
CA THR A 459 1.07 -2.13 12.42
C THR A 459 0.25 -0.84 12.21
N ILE A 460 -1.09 -0.92 12.25
CA ILE A 460 -1.95 0.27 12.19
C ILE A 460 -1.82 1.09 13.47
N ILE A 461 -1.94 0.44 14.64
CA ILE A 461 -1.84 1.12 15.94
C ILE A 461 -0.45 1.73 16.11
N VAL A 462 0.61 0.96 15.83
CA VAL A 462 2.00 1.43 15.90
C VAL A 462 2.24 2.57 14.92
N GLY A 463 1.69 2.48 13.70
CA GLY A 463 1.76 3.54 12.71
C GLY A 463 1.14 4.85 13.20
N GLN A 464 -0.04 4.79 13.82
CA GLN A 464 -0.72 5.98 14.36
C GLN A 464 0.01 6.62 15.54
N VAL A 465 0.64 5.82 16.40
CA VAL A 465 1.31 6.30 17.61
C VAL A 465 2.72 6.86 17.31
N LEU A 466 3.39 6.39 16.26
CA LEU A 466 4.77 6.77 15.92
C LEU A 466 4.87 7.74 14.73
N HIS A 467 3.79 8.45 14.36
CA HIS A 467 3.87 9.41 13.27
C HIS A 467 4.91 10.50 13.57
N PRO A 468 5.91 10.71 12.68
CA PRO A 468 6.79 11.87 12.80
C PRO A 468 5.97 13.16 12.72
N PRO A 469 6.38 14.24 13.40
CA PRO A 469 5.75 15.54 13.19
C PRO A 469 5.83 15.93 11.70
N PRO A 470 4.81 16.63 11.16
CA PRO A 470 4.84 17.10 9.78
C PRO A 470 6.04 18.02 9.56
N ALA A 471 6.58 18.02 8.34
CA ALA A 471 7.62 18.96 7.97
C ALA A 471 7.06 20.40 8.08
N PRO A 472 7.84 21.35 8.63
CA PRO A 472 7.43 22.75 8.67
C PRO A 472 7.31 23.28 7.23
N THR A 473 6.33 24.14 6.97
CA THR A 473 6.14 24.74 5.64
C THR A 473 7.03 25.97 5.41
N GLY A 474 7.36 26.67 6.50
CA GLY A 474 8.08 27.94 6.52
C GLY A 474 8.64 28.25 7.92
N ALA A 475 9.31 29.40 8.04
CA ALA A 475 9.78 29.90 9.34
C ALA A 475 8.62 30.55 10.12
N THR A 476 8.57 30.34 11.44
CA THR A 476 7.54 30.92 12.33
C THR A 476 7.82 32.38 12.67
N ALA A 477 9.09 32.74 12.82
CA ALA A 477 9.51 34.12 13.06
C ALA A 477 10.85 34.41 12.38
N ILE A 478 11.12 35.70 12.14
CA ILE A 478 12.39 36.18 11.59
C ILE A 478 12.93 37.34 12.43
N ALA A 479 14.26 37.40 12.60
CA ALA A 479 14.92 38.51 13.29
C ALA A 479 16.28 38.83 12.64
N SER A 480 16.71 40.08 12.78
CA SER A 480 18.07 40.49 12.40
C SER A 480 19.09 40.11 13.49
N ARG A 481 20.36 40.04 13.10
CA ARG A 481 21.51 39.87 14.01
C ARG A 481 22.47 41.05 13.85
N ALA A 482 23.23 41.36 14.90
CA ALA A 482 24.04 42.58 14.96
C ALA A 482 25.18 42.65 13.95
N ASP A 483 25.66 41.49 13.49
CA ASP A 483 26.65 41.37 12.41
C ASP A 483 26.04 41.54 11.00
N GLY A 484 24.75 41.90 10.92
CA GLY A 484 23.97 41.97 9.69
C GLY A 484 23.40 40.62 9.26
N GLY A 485 23.58 39.55 10.04
CA GLY A 485 22.99 38.24 9.78
C GLY A 485 21.46 38.20 9.99
N LEU A 486 20.88 37.04 9.70
CA LEU A 486 19.45 36.76 9.90
C LEU A 486 19.27 35.50 10.74
N ILE A 487 18.21 35.50 11.54
CA ILE A 487 17.73 34.34 12.28
C ILE A 487 16.35 33.99 11.75
N LEU A 488 16.20 32.78 11.23
CA LEU A 488 14.90 32.19 10.98
C LEU A 488 14.58 31.24 12.12
N ALA A 489 13.44 31.45 12.77
CA ALA A 489 12.94 30.57 13.80
C ALA A 489 12.04 29.51 13.17
N LEU A 490 12.31 28.25 13.47
CA LEU A 490 11.38 27.14 13.31
C LEU A 490 10.85 26.78 14.71
N PRO A 491 9.77 25.98 14.80
CA PRO A 491 9.24 25.59 16.10
C PRO A 491 10.31 25.04 17.05
N GLU A 492 11.22 24.17 16.60
CA GLU A 492 12.18 23.49 17.49
C GLU A 492 13.63 23.92 17.33
N GLU A 493 13.94 24.83 16.39
CA GLU A 493 15.31 25.21 16.06
C GLU A 493 15.41 26.63 15.49
N LEU A 494 16.60 27.21 15.60
CA LEU A 494 16.95 28.50 15.02
C LEU A 494 17.97 28.28 13.90
N LEU A 495 17.67 28.81 12.71
CA LEU A 495 18.57 28.79 11.56
C LEU A 495 19.25 30.15 11.45
N LEU A 496 20.56 30.14 11.69
CA LEU A 496 21.41 31.32 11.65
C LEU A 496 21.96 31.49 10.23
N HIS A 497 21.88 32.71 9.71
CA HIS A 497 22.37 33.10 8.40
C HIS A 497 23.32 34.27 8.54
N ASP A 498 24.29 34.36 7.63
CA ASP A 498 25.18 35.50 7.54
C ASP A 498 24.51 36.69 6.83
N ARG A 499 25.25 37.80 6.71
CA ARG A 499 24.82 39.03 6.02
C ARG A 499 24.52 38.88 4.53
N SER A 500 25.00 37.81 3.91
CA SER A 500 24.69 37.50 2.51
C SER A 500 23.45 36.63 2.36
N GLY A 501 22.89 36.16 3.48
CA GLY A 501 21.75 35.25 3.49
C GLY A 501 22.12 33.78 3.44
N VAL A 502 23.41 33.44 3.51
CA VAL A 502 23.87 32.06 3.47
C VAL A 502 23.79 31.48 4.87
N GLY A 503 23.24 30.26 4.96
CA GLY A 503 23.12 29.56 6.23
C GLY A 503 24.48 29.27 6.87
N SER A 504 24.66 29.72 8.11
CA SER A 504 25.90 29.54 8.87
C SER A 504 25.81 28.40 9.88
N GLU A 505 24.70 28.29 10.62
CA GLU A 505 24.58 27.36 11.75
C GLU A 505 23.12 26.97 12.01
N ARG A 506 22.90 25.74 12.48
CA ARG A 506 21.62 25.27 13.02
C ARG A 506 21.74 25.16 14.53
N LEU A 507 20.89 25.87 15.26
CA LEU A 507 20.89 25.88 16.71
C LEU A 507 19.58 25.29 17.24
N PRO A 508 19.56 24.02 17.67
CA PRO A 508 18.35 23.41 18.22
C PRO A 508 17.93 24.11 19.52
N LEU A 509 16.65 24.42 19.69
CA LEU A 509 16.16 25.10 20.90
C LEU A 509 16.43 24.30 22.18
N GLN A 510 16.49 22.97 22.05
CA GLN A 510 16.81 22.06 23.14
C GLN A 510 18.19 22.34 23.75
N SER A 511 19.18 22.79 22.96
CA SER A 511 20.49 23.18 23.49
C SER A 511 20.44 24.46 24.31
N LEU A 512 19.37 25.25 24.16
CA LEU A 512 19.08 26.46 24.93
C LEU A 512 18.16 26.22 26.12
N GLY A 513 17.73 24.97 26.36
CA GLY A 513 16.73 24.64 27.39
C GLY A 513 15.29 25.00 27.01
N LEU A 514 15.04 25.23 25.72
CA LEU A 514 13.74 25.63 25.17
C LEU A 514 13.16 24.52 24.28
N ALA A 515 11.83 24.44 24.20
CA ALA A 515 11.11 23.49 23.37
C ALA A 515 10.60 24.13 22.08
N GLU A 516 9.91 25.28 22.21
CA GLU A 516 9.23 25.94 21.11
C GLU A 516 9.44 27.45 21.16
N VAL A 517 9.63 28.11 20.01
CA VAL A 517 9.77 29.58 19.92
C VAL A 517 8.65 30.20 19.10
N GLU A 518 8.06 31.28 19.64
CA GLU A 518 6.95 32.02 19.02
C GLU A 518 7.43 33.32 18.39
N GLN A 519 8.31 34.06 19.08
CA GLN A 519 8.83 35.34 18.62
C GLN A 519 10.31 35.48 18.99
N VAL A 520 11.10 36.05 18.08
CA VAL A 520 12.53 36.37 18.28
C VAL A 520 12.75 37.86 17.99
N SER A 521 13.54 38.52 18.82
CA SER A 521 14.04 39.87 18.57
C SER A 521 15.49 40.00 18.99
N MET A 522 16.23 40.87 18.31
CA MET A 522 17.59 41.25 18.72
C MET A 522 17.56 42.23 19.89
N GLY A 523 18.52 42.12 20.81
CA GLY A 523 18.78 43.12 21.84
C GLY A 523 19.66 44.26 21.33
N ALA A 524 19.64 45.39 22.04
CA ALA A 524 20.45 46.57 21.68
C ALA A 524 21.96 46.36 21.87
N ASP A 525 22.36 45.40 22.72
CA ASP A 525 23.77 45.00 22.90
C ASP A 525 24.32 44.21 21.70
N GLY A 526 23.44 43.73 20.82
CA GLY A 526 23.78 42.96 19.63
C GLY A 526 24.21 41.51 19.87
N GLU A 527 24.51 41.15 21.12
CA GLU A 527 24.84 39.77 21.52
C GLU A 527 23.63 39.02 22.09
N SER A 528 22.75 39.72 22.81
CA SER A 528 21.56 39.12 23.41
C SER A 528 20.41 39.08 22.42
N HIS A 529 19.65 38.00 22.48
CA HIS A 529 18.42 37.81 21.72
C HIS A 529 17.29 37.55 22.71
N PHE A 530 16.14 38.18 22.47
CA PHE A 530 14.95 37.98 23.29
C PHE A 530 14.02 37.02 22.59
N LEU A 531 13.63 35.96 23.28
CA LEU A 531 12.80 34.88 22.77
C LEU A 531 11.55 34.76 23.63
N LEU A 532 10.38 34.84 23.00
CA LEU A 532 9.14 34.36 23.59
C LEU A 532 9.02 32.88 23.22
N ALA A 533 9.22 32.02 24.20
CA ALA A 533 9.44 30.60 23.98
C ALA A 533 8.93 29.74 25.14
N ARG A 534 8.63 28.49 24.85
CA ARG A 534 8.26 27.47 25.82
C ARG A 534 9.51 26.75 26.32
N SER A 535 9.61 26.52 27.63
CA SER A 535 10.68 25.70 28.22
C SER A 535 10.54 24.22 27.84
N LEU A 536 11.59 23.43 28.06
CA LEU A 536 11.49 21.98 27.94
C LEU A 536 10.50 21.40 28.97
N PRO A 537 9.77 20.32 28.62
CA PRO A 537 8.89 19.66 29.57
C PRO A 537 9.68 19.14 30.78
N GLY A 538 9.08 19.26 31.97
CA GLY A 538 9.70 18.83 33.22
C GLY A 538 9.91 17.31 33.29
N GLU A 539 10.77 16.83 34.19
CA GLU A 539 11.08 15.39 34.35
C GLU A 539 9.83 14.53 34.64
N ASN A 540 8.77 15.13 35.17
CA ASN A 540 7.48 14.48 35.45
C ASN A 540 6.53 14.43 34.24
N GLY A 541 6.96 14.91 33.06
CA GLY A 541 6.13 15.00 31.85
C GLY A 541 5.15 16.18 31.84
N GLU A 542 5.38 17.19 32.69
CA GLU A 542 4.60 18.43 32.68
C GLU A 542 4.94 19.24 31.41
N PRO A 543 3.93 19.79 30.72
CA PRO A 543 4.17 20.60 29.53
C PRO A 543 5.03 21.81 29.89
N GLY A 544 5.99 22.15 29.02
CA GLY A 544 6.85 23.30 29.22
C GLY A 544 6.05 24.59 29.40
N GLU A 545 6.56 25.47 30.25
CA GLU A 545 5.98 26.76 30.56
C GLU A 545 6.37 27.78 29.47
N ARG A 546 5.40 28.56 28.99
CA ARG A 546 5.68 29.72 28.15
C ARG A 546 6.45 30.73 29.00
N GLY A 547 7.46 31.38 28.43
CA GLY A 547 8.29 32.34 29.13
C GLY A 547 8.95 33.33 28.18
N LEU A 548 9.41 34.44 28.73
CA LEU A 548 10.23 35.41 28.01
C LEU A 548 11.69 35.23 28.45
N TRP A 549 12.56 34.99 27.48
CA TRP A 549 13.95 34.59 27.71
C TRP A 549 14.91 35.58 27.06
N ARG A 550 16.00 35.89 27.77
CA ARG A 550 17.19 36.56 27.22
C ARG A 550 18.24 35.49 26.96
N CYS A 551 18.60 35.33 25.70
CA CYS A 551 19.48 34.29 25.20
C CYS A 551 20.75 34.88 24.56
N ARG A 552 21.92 34.43 25.01
CA ARG A 552 23.19 34.63 24.30
C ARG A 552 23.45 33.40 23.44
N LEU A 553 23.03 33.48 22.17
CA LEU A 553 23.03 32.35 21.23
C LEU A 553 24.43 31.72 21.06
N ALA A 554 25.49 32.53 20.98
CA ALA A 554 26.87 32.05 20.85
C ALA A 554 27.38 31.30 22.09
N ALA A 555 26.83 31.61 23.28
CA ALA A 555 27.19 30.95 24.53
C ALA A 555 26.27 29.76 24.86
N GLY A 556 25.14 29.61 24.16
CA GLY A 556 24.12 28.63 24.49
C GLY A 556 23.39 28.89 25.81
N GLU A 557 23.40 30.14 26.30
CA GLU A 557 22.82 30.50 27.60
C GLU A 557 21.51 31.26 27.41
N CYS A 558 20.41 30.76 28.01
CA CYS A 558 19.14 31.46 28.12
C CYS A 558 18.72 31.62 29.58
N GLN A 559 18.29 32.82 29.95
CA GLN A 559 17.78 33.14 31.28
C GLN A 559 16.42 33.85 31.18
N PRO A 560 15.51 33.66 32.15
CA PRO A 560 14.23 34.37 32.15
C PRO A 560 14.47 35.88 32.22
N HIS A 561 13.74 36.64 31.41
CA HIS A 561 13.83 38.09 31.33
C HIS A 561 12.50 38.74 31.70
N GLY A 562 12.53 39.60 32.72
CA GLY A 562 11.36 40.26 33.26
C GLY A 562 10.35 39.33 33.95
N PRO A 563 9.18 39.86 34.33
CA PRO A 563 8.17 39.11 35.06
C PRO A 563 7.56 37.97 34.22
N GLN A 564 7.71 36.72 34.69
CA GLN A 564 7.17 35.54 34.00
C GLN A 564 5.68 35.28 34.29
N ALA A 565 5.11 35.91 35.32
CA ALA A 565 3.70 35.73 35.70
C ALA A 565 2.70 36.35 34.72
N ALA A 566 3.14 37.34 33.92
CA ALA A 566 2.30 38.04 32.95
C ALA A 566 3.12 38.31 31.68
N LEU A 567 3.00 37.37 30.73
CA LEU A 567 3.79 37.35 29.50
C LEU A 567 3.12 38.17 28.38
N PRO A 568 3.90 38.78 27.49
CA PRO A 568 3.36 39.51 26.35
C PRO A 568 2.68 38.59 25.32
N ALA A 569 1.73 39.15 24.58
CA ALA A 569 1.28 38.62 23.29
C ALA A 569 2.29 38.95 22.19
N VAL A 570 2.80 40.19 22.20
CA VAL A 570 3.91 40.66 21.36
C VAL A 570 4.79 41.59 22.18
N PHE A 571 6.07 41.64 21.84
CA PHE A 571 6.99 42.63 22.39
C PHE A 571 7.80 43.28 21.27
N ALA A 572 8.31 44.48 21.54
CA ALA A 572 9.24 45.20 20.68
C ALA A 572 10.41 45.73 21.52
N VAL A 573 11.62 45.61 20.99
CA VAL A 573 12.83 46.11 21.65
C VAL A 573 13.27 47.36 20.93
N HIS A 574 13.48 48.44 21.67
CA HIS A 574 14.00 49.66 21.08
C HIS A 574 15.47 49.46 20.68
N PRO A 575 15.86 49.68 19.41
CA PRO A 575 17.17 49.29 18.88
C PRO A 575 18.35 49.97 19.58
N PHE A 576 18.19 51.23 20.00
CA PHE A 576 19.25 52.00 20.66
C PHE A 576 19.25 51.91 22.19
N SER A 577 18.09 52.12 22.85
CA SER A 577 18.02 52.13 24.31
C SER A 577 17.96 50.74 24.96
N GLY A 578 17.63 49.69 24.20
CA GLY A 578 17.45 48.33 24.73
C GLY A 578 16.20 48.12 25.60
N MET A 579 15.48 49.19 25.94
CA MET A 579 14.17 49.10 26.60
C MET A 579 13.22 48.22 25.78
N MET A 580 12.43 47.40 26.47
CA MET A 580 11.45 46.52 25.86
C MET A 580 10.04 47.02 26.16
N LEU A 581 9.20 47.08 25.14
CA LEU A 581 7.79 47.36 25.25
C LEU A 581 7.00 46.07 25.03
N GLN A 582 6.00 45.85 25.86
CA GLN A 582 5.19 44.64 25.88
C GLN A 582 3.71 44.98 25.80
N ALA A 583 2.99 44.28 24.94
CA ALA A 583 1.53 44.28 24.92
C ALA A 583 1.05 42.99 25.59
N ILE A 584 0.48 43.13 26.79
CA ILE A 584 0.12 42.00 27.66
C ILE A 584 -1.39 41.80 27.63
N PRO A 585 -1.89 40.60 27.30
CA PRO A 585 -3.33 40.35 27.20
C PRO A 585 -4.02 40.27 28.56
N GLU A 586 -5.33 40.50 28.56
CA GLU A 586 -6.31 40.23 29.63
C GLU A 586 -6.05 40.83 31.05
N PRO A 587 -6.51 42.08 31.32
CA PRO A 587 -6.85 43.11 30.34
C PRO A 587 -5.58 43.64 29.64
N TRP A 588 -5.78 44.22 28.45
CA TRP A 588 -4.67 44.76 27.67
C TRP A 588 -3.89 45.84 28.43
N ARG A 589 -2.58 45.64 28.55
CA ARG A 589 -1.66 46.57 29.22
C ARG A 589 -0.41 46.77 28.38
N LEU A 590 0.03 48.01 28.29
CA LEU A 590 1.33 48.40 27.75
C LEU A 590 2.31 48.46 28.91
N ARG A 591 3.34 47.62 28.88
CA ARG A 591 4.41 47.59 29.88
C ARG A 591 5.75 47.94 29.25
N LYS A 592 6.53 48.77 29.94
CA LYS A 592 7.90 49.12 29.59
C LYS A 592 8.87 48.50 30.60
N LEU A 593 9.85 47.77 30.07
CA LEU A 593 10.95 47.15 30.81
C LEU A 593 12.27 47.81 30.43
N ASP A 594 13.20 47.88 31.37
CA ASP A 594 14.60 48.16 31.08
C ASP A 594 15.33 46.96 30.44
N PRO A 595 16.56 47.13 29.91
CA PRO A 595 17.32 46.04 29.29
C PRO A 595 17.61 44.85 30.22
N GLU A 596 17.59 45.07 31.53
CA GLU A 596 17.78 44.06 32.57
C GLU A 596 16.48 43.29 32.88
N GLY A 597 15.32 43.88 32.57
CA GLY A 597 13.99 43.29 32.73
C GLY A 597 13.23 43.83 33.95
N ALA A 598 13.65 44.94 34.55
CA ALA A 598 12.88 45.62 35.59
C ALA A 598 11.76 46.45 34.96
N VAL A 599 10.59 46.42 35.60
CA VAL A 599 9.41 47.18 35.17
C VAL A 599 9.60 48.65 35.52
N GLN A 600 9.65 49.51 34.50
CA GLN A 600 9.79 50.96 34.66
C GLN A 600 8.43 51.64 34.70
N ALA A 601 7.51 51.21 33.83
CA ALA A 601 6.16 51.75 33.75
C ALA A 601 5.19 50.72 33.18
N GLU A 602 3.92 50.79 33.59
CA GLU A 602 2.83 49.94 33.11
C GLU A 602 1.53 50.73 33.11
N VAL A 603 0.80 50.67 32.00
CA VAL A 603 -0.46 51.40 31.79
C VAL A 603 -1.48 50.50 31.09
N THR A 604 -2.76 50.75 31.34
CA THR A 604 -3.84 50.09 30.59
C THR A 604 -3.95 50.74 29.21
N HIS A 605 -3.95 49.94 28.15
CA HIS A 605 -4.06 50.41 26.77
C HIS A 605 -4.76 49.33 25.95
N ASP A 606 -5.74 49.69 25.12
CA ASP A 606 -6.46 48.73 24.28
C ASP A 606 -5.74 48.55 22.94
N PHE A 607 -5.35 47.31 22.62
CA PHE A 607 -4.68 46.95 21.38
C PHE A 607 -5.62 46.29 20.36
N GLY A 608 -6.90 46.07 20.70
CA GLY A 608 -7.81 45.31 19.87
C GLY A 608 -7.38 43.85 19.66
N GLN A 609 -7.55 43.35 18.42
CA GLN A 609 -7.29 41.94 18.07
C GLN A 609 -5.83 41.65 17.70
N TYR A 610 -5.11 42.64 17.15
CA TYR A 610 -3.74 42.47 16.65
C TYR A 610 -2.82 43.52 17.28
N PRO A 611 -2.20 43.21 18.43
CA PRO A 611 -1.28 44.15 19.05
C PRO A 611 -0.04 44.33 18.16
N GLY A 612 0.22 45.56 17.74
CA GLY A 612 1.43 45.94 17.00
C GLY A 612 2.18 47.02 17.77
N LEU A 613 3.49 46.83 17.96
CA LEU A 613 4.36 47.77 18.68
C LEU A 613 5.56 48.11 17.81
N GLN A 614 5.77 49.39 17.54
CA GLN A 614 6.95 49.86 16.81
C GLN A 614 7.54 51.10 17.50
N PRO A 615 8.55 50.92 18.38
CA PRO A 615 9.29 52.04 18.94
C PRO A 615 10.21 52.66 17.89
N ARG A 616 10.12 53.98 17.70
CA ARG A 616 10.96 54.72 16.75
C ARG A 616 11.06 56.20 17.12
N ASP A 617 12.26 56.76 17.01
CA ASP A 617 12.53 58.20 17.16
C ASP A 617 11.98 58.82 18.47
N GLY A 618 11.99 58.04 19.56
CA GLY A 618 11.46 58.46 20.87
C GLY A 618 9.94 58.43 20.99
N LEU A 619 9.23 57.94 19.98
CA LEU A 619 7.79 57.72 19.96
C LEU A 619 7.47 56.22 19.91
N LEU A 620 6.26 55.87 20.33
CA LEU A 620 5.73 54.53 20.19
C LEU A 620 4.54 54.54 19.24
N TYR A 621 4.69 53.86 18.10
CA TYR A 621 3.59 53.64 17.17
C TYR A 621 2.90 52.33 17.51
N VAL A 622 1.58 52.38 17.67
CA VAL A 622 0.73 51.24 18.00
C VAL A 622 -0.38 51.11 16.98
N ALA A 623 -0.73 49.88 16.59
CA ALA A 623 -1.90 49.64 15.77
C ALA A 623 -3.19 50.09 16.51
N SER A 624 -4.02 50.91 15.87
CA SER A 624 -5.29 51.34 16.46
C SER A 624 -6.27 50.16 16.57
N ALA A 625 -7.04 50.13 17.65
CA ALA A 625 -8.01 49.07 17.91
C ALA A 625 -9.26 49.19 17.01
N GLU A 626 -9.59 50.39 16.55
CA GLU A 626 -10.90 50.73 15.97
C GLU A 626 -10.88 50.96 14.44
N GLY A 627 -9.71 51.05 13.80
CA GLY A 627 -9.65 51.31 12.35
C GLY A 627 -8.25 51.32 11.74
N PRO A 628 -8.12 51.74 10.46
CA PRO A 628 -6.87 51.68 9.71
C PRO A 628 -5.97 52.85 10.11
N ALA A 629 -5.59 52.91 11.39
CA ALA A 629 -4.85 54.01 11.96
C ALA A 629 -3.71 53.51 12.86
N LEU A 630 -2.74 54.39 13.07
CA LEU A 630 -1.65 54.21 14.02
C LEU A 630 -1.80 55.23 15.15
N SER A 631 -1.93 54.74 16.37
CA SER A 631 -1.88 55.57 17.57
C SER A 631 -0.42 55.93 17.87
N VAL A 632 -0.13 57.22 17.97
CA VAL A 632 1.19 57.73 18.34
C VAL A 632 1.19 58.00 19.84
N LEU A 633 1.96 57.22 20.58
CA LEU A 633 1.99 57.25 22.03
C LEU A 633 3.32 57.80 22.56
N ARG A 634 3.25 58.42 23.73
CA ARG A 634 4.41 58.82 24.54
C ARG A 634 5.18 57.60 25.06
N TYR A 635 6.49 57.75 25.09
CA TYR A 635 7.45 56.70 25.43
C TYR A 635 8.08 56.89 26.82
N GLU A 636 7.93 58.07 27.42
CA GLU A 636 8.51 58.43 28.72
C GLU A 636 7.84 57.68 29.88
N ASP A 637 8.58 57.40 30.96
CA ASP A 637 8.11 56.53 32.05
C ASP A 637 6.91 57.12 32.80
N ASP A 638 6.86 58.44 32.95
CA ASP A 638 5.81 59.18 33.65
C ASP A 638 4.54 59.39 32.80
N ALA A 639 4.65 59.23 31.49
CA ALA A 639 3.57 59.47 30.54
C ALA A 639 3.37 58.32 29.54
N LEU A 640 3.84 57.11 29.88
CA LEU A 640 3.80 55.95 29.00
C LEU A 640 2.36 55.71 28.52
N GLY A 641 2.20 55.56 27.21
CA GLY A 641 0.91 55.26 26.59
C GLY A 641 -0.05 56.44 26.48
N ALA A 642 0.34 57.65 26.91
CA ALA A 642 -0.45 58.85 26.62
C ALA A 642 -0.44 59.12 25.10
N GLN A 643 -1.63 59.24 24.51
CA GLN A 643 -1.78 59.46 23.07
C GLN A 643 -1.43 60.92 22.72
N LEU A 644 -0.53 61.09 21.75
CA LEU A 644 -0.13 62.37 21.19
C LEU A 644 -0.91 62.67 19.90
N ASP A 645 -1.10 61.66 19.07
CA ASP A 645 -1.70 61.78 17.75
C ASP A 645 -2.32 60.44 17.30
N GLU A 646 -3.13 60.49 16.25
CA GLU A 646 -3.65 59.32 15.55
C GLU A 646 -3.52 59.52 14.04
N ILE A 647 -2.76 58.62 13.41
CA ILE A 647 -2.40 58.72 12.00
C ILE A 647 -3.29 57.75 11.23
N ILE A 648 -4.25 58.30 10.47
CA ILE A 648 -5.13 57.51 9.61
C ILE A 648 -4.40 57.12 8.33
N LEU A 649 -4.37 55.83 8.03
CA LEU A 649 -3.76 55.25 6.84
C LEU A 649 -4.79 55.14 5.72
N LEU A 650 -4.67 56.02 4.73
CA LEU A 650 -5.61 56.07 3.60
C LEU A 650 -5.02 55.37 2.36
N ALA A 651 -5.26 54.07 2.25
CA ALA A 651 -4.90 53.26 1.07
C ALA A 651 -6.17 52.90 0.28
N PRO A 652 -6.44 53.50 -0.90
CA PRO A 652 -7.69 53.29 -1.64
C PRO A 652 -8.03 51.82 -1.90
N GLN A 653 -7.05 51.01 -2.32
CA GLN A 653 -7.25 49.58 -2.58
C GLN A 653 -7.57 48.79 -1.29
N ALA A 654 -7.00 49.20 -0.16
CA ALA A 654 -7.27 48.57 1.13
C ALA A 654 -8.71 48.82 1.56
N LEU A 655 -9.18 50.08 1.43
CA LEU A 655 -10.55 50.45 1.76
C LEU A 655 -11.56 49.73 0.85
N GLU A 656 -11.29 49.65 -0.46
CA GLU A 656 -12.14 48.90 -1.40
C GLU A 656 -12.24 47.40 -1.05
N ALA A 657 -11.17 46.83 -0.51
CA ALA A 657 -11.11 45.43 -0.05
C ALA A 657 -11.58 45.23 1.42
N GLY A 658 -12.04 46.28 2.10
CA GLY A 658 -12.44 46.24 3.52
C GLY A 658 -11.29 45.88 4.48
N ARG A 659 -10.04 46.15 4.10
CA ARG A 659 -8.84 45.89 4.90
C ARG A 659 -8.56 47.08 5.83
N GLU A 660 -9.23 47.06 6.97
CA GLU A 660 -9.31 48.21 7.88
C GLU A 660 -8.47 48.06 9.15
N GLN A 661 -7.78 46.93 9.37
CA GLN A 661 -7.04 46.70 10.61
C GLN A 661 -5.54 46.59 10.39
N VAL A 662 -4.75 47.37 11.13
CA VAL A 662 -3.28 47.26 11.07
C VAL A 662 -2.81 46.03 11.82
N THR A 663 -2.10 45.12 11.15
CA THR A 663 -1.59 43.88 11.79
C THR A 663 -0.07 43.77 11.81
N GLY A 664 0.62 44.62 11.05
CA GLY A 664 2.07 44.61 10.96
C GLY A 664 2.58 45.96 10.48
N LEU A 665 3.66 46.44 11.07
CA LEU A 665 4.25 47.73 10.78
C LEU A 665 5.76 47.60 10.86
N THR A 666 6.46 48.12 9.86
CA THR A 666 7.90 48.35 9.95
C THR A 666 8.28 49.52 9.06
N SER A 667 9.53 49.95 9.16
CA SER A 667 10.02 51.08 8.36
C SER A 667 11.52 51.02 8.17
N ASN A 668 11.99 51.71 7.15
CA ASN A 668 13.40 51.99 6.91
C ASN A 668 13.67 53.49 7.02
N SER A 669 14.76 53.98 6.42
CA SER A 669 15.08 55.40 6.42
C SER A 669 14.10 56.26 5.61
N SER A 670 13.38 55.70 4.63
CA SER A 670 12.65 56.46 3.61
C SER A 670 11.14 56.19 3.57
N HIS A 671 10.71 54.98 3.92
CA HIS A 671 9.34 54.51 3.75
C HIS A 671 8.85 53.76 4.99
N TRP A 672 7.53 53.73 5.12
CA TRP A 672 6.79 52.87 6.03
C TRP A 672 6.11 51.76 5.23
N TRP A 673 6.14 50.56 5.79
CA TRP A 673 5.41 49.41 5.25
C TRP A 673 4.42 48.92 6.29
N VAL A 674 3.16 48.81 5.85
CA VAL A 674 2.04 48.46 6.71
C VAL A 674 1.28 47.29 6.12
N VAL A 675 0.95 46.32 6.96
CA VAL A 675 0.00 45.27 6.62
C VAL A 675 -1.38 45.69 7.13
N LEU A 676 -2.34 45.79 6.22
CA LEU A 676 -3.75 45.99 6.55
C LEU A 676 -4.53 44.71 6.29
N ALA A 677 -5.30 44.28 7.28
CA ALA A 677 -6.12 43.09 7.27
C ALA A 677 -7.61 43.45 7.26
N ASN A 678 -8.40 42.62 6.58
CA ASN A 678 -9.85 42.65 6.71
C ASN A 678 -10.26 41.90 7.99
N PRO A 679 -10.98 42.54 8.92
CA PRO A 679 -11.32 41.94 10.21
C PRO A 679 -12.31 40.75 10.10
N GLU A 680 -13.11 40.69 9.02
CA GLU A 680 -14.09 39.62 8.80
C GLU A 680 -13.47 38.41 8.09
N THR A 681 -12.70 38.66 7.02
CA THR A 681 -12.14 37.57 6.19
C THR A 681 -10.73 37.16 6.59
N GLY A 682 -10.00 38.03 7.31
CA GLY A 682 -8.59 37.84 7.63
C GLY A 682 -7.65 38.05 6.44
N GLU A 683 -8.15 38.46 5.26
CA GLU A 683 -7.31 38.77 4.10
C GLU A 683 -6.39 39.96 4.39
N ARG A 684 -5.14 39.87 3.96
CA ARG A 684 -4.11 40.87 4.26
C ARG A 684 -3.50 41.42 2.97
N GLY A 685 -3.28 42.72 2.93
CA GLY A 685 -2.51 43.41 1.90
C GLY A 685 -1.31 44.12 2.51
N LEU A 686 -0.27 44.35 1.71
CA LEU A 686 0.94 45.07 2.10
C LEU A 686 1.01 46.39 1.33
N TYR A 687 1.18 47.50 2.07
CA TYR A 687 1.10 48.84 1.51
C TYR A 687 2.31 49.67 1.93
N GLN A 688 2.77 50.53 1.01
CA GLN A 688 3.88 51.44 1.19
C GLN A 688 3.35 52.86 1.40
N PHE A 689 3.94 53.53 2.39
CA PHE A 689 3.70 54.93 2.70
C PHE A 689 5.02 55.70 2.78
N ASP A 690 4.98 56.99 2.48
CA ASP A 690 6.12 57.89 2.69
C ASP A 690 6.32 58.20 4.19
N GLN A 691 7.34 58.99 4.53
CA GLN A 691 7.62 59.38 5.92
C GLN A 691 6.50 60.19 6.60
N ARG A 692 5.59 60.78 5.81
CA ARG A 692 4.44 61.57 6.28
C ARG A 692 3.15 60.75 6.24
N PHE A 693 3.26 59.43 6.07
CA PHE A 693 2.13 58.50 5.92
C PHE A 693 1.23 58.80 4.71
N GLY A 694 1.76 59.46 3.69
CA GLY A 694 1.14 59.56 2.37
C GLY A 694 1.21 58.23 1.65
N PHE A 695 0.08 57.71 1.19
CA PHE A 695 0.01 56.45 0.45
C PHE A 695 0.75 56.54 -0.89
N GLU A 696 1.64 55.58 -1.14
CA GLU A 696 2.40 55.52 -2.39
C GLU A 696 1.91 54.40 -3.31
N ARG A 697 1.80 53.15 -2.79
CA ARG A 697 1.40 51.97 -3.56
C ARG A 697 1.05 50.77 -2.69
N GLU A 698 0.31 49.82 -3.26
CA GLU A 698 0.23 48.44 -2.77
C GLU A 698 1.41 47.63 -3.32
N LEU A 699 2.06 46.84 -2.48
CA LEU A 699 3.17 45.98 -2.91
C LEU A 699 2.62 44.62 -3.39
N PRO A 700 3.07 44.13 -4.56
CA PRO A 700 2.58 42.87 -5.10
C PRO A 700 3.06 41.69 -4.26
N LEU A 701 2.14 40.87 -3.76
CA LEU A 701 2.42 39.62 -3.07
C LEU A 701 2.02 38.41 -3.93
N PRO A 702 2.68 37.25 -3.79
CA PRO A 702 2.27 36.03 -4.47
C PRO A 702 0.83 35.63 -4.14
N ALA A 703 0.15 34.95 -5.08
CA ALA A 703 -1.24 34.54 -4.88
C ALA A 703 -1.37 33.60 -3.66
N GLY A 704 -2.27 33.96 -2.72
CA GLY A 704 -2.48 33.23 -1.46
C GLY A 704 -1.33 33.35 -0.46
N PHE A 705 -0.51 34.40 -0.55
CA PHE A 705 0.53 34.73 0.43
C PHE A 705 -0.08 35.59 1.54
N HIS A 706 0.15 35.22 2.80
CA HIS A 706 -0.40 35.93 3.95
C HIS A 706 0.73 36.59 4.77
N PRO A 707 0.95 37.91 4.63
CA PRO A 707 2.01 38.60 5.35
C PRO A 707 1.73 38.58 6.87
N GLN A 708 2.55 37.84 7.61
CA GLN A 708 2.41 37.71 9.07
C GLN A 708 3.42 38.55 9.83
N GLN A 709 4.68 38.58 9.39
CA GLN A 709 5.72 39.37 10.02
C GLN A 709 6.46 40.20 8.96
N LEU A 710 6.73 41.46 9.31
CA LEU A 710 7.61 42.34 8.54
C LEU A 710 8.93 42.51 9.28
N LEU A 711 10.04 42.49 8.54
CA LEU A 711 11.36 42.79 9.09
C LEU A 711 12.13 43.69 8.13
N THR A 712 12.65 44.79 8.65
CA THR A 712 13.65 45.60 7.94
C THR A 712 15.03 44.96 8.13
N TRP A 713 15.63 44.46 7.04
CA TRP A 713 16.97 43.89 7.02
C TRP A 713 17.92 44.81 6.25
N GLY A 714 18.73 45.58 6.99
CA GLY A 714 19.43 46.72 6.42
C GLY A 714 18.44 47.82 6.05
N GLU A 715 18.34 48.17 4.77
CA GLU A 715 17.30 49.09 4.26
C GLU A 715 16.17 48.35 3.53
N LYS A 716 16.27 47.02 3.37
CA LYS A 716 15.33 46.20 2.60
C LYS A 716 14.22 45.65 3.48
N LEU A 717 13.09 45.35 2.86
CA LEU A 717 11.96 44.71 3.53
C LEU A 717 11.96 43.21 3.25
N LEU A 718 11.83 42.42 4.32
CA LEU A 718 11.50 41.00 4.29
C LEU A 718 10.09 40.79 4.83
N VAL A 719 9.32 39.96 4.14
CA VAL A 719 7.94 39.63 4.47
C VAL A 719 7.83 38.12 4.63
N LEU A 720 7.44 37.70 5.83
CA LEU A 720 7.34 36.29 6.20
C LEU A 720 5.87 35.82 6.20
N ASP A 721 5.65 34.66 5.60
CA ASP A 721 4.44 33.84 5.71
C ASP A 721 4.86 32.45 6.22
N PRO A 722 4.52 32.05 7.46
CA PRO A 722 4.88 30.74 8.01
C PRO A 722 4.32 29.55 7.23
N GLY A 723 3.28 29.76 6.42
CA GLY A 723 2.73 28.76 5.52
C GLY A 723 3.60 28.50 4.28
N ARG A 724 4.67 29.28 4.08
CA ARG A 724 5.50 29.22 2.87
C ARG A 724 6.99 29.18 3.17
N ARG A 725 7.72 28.50 2.28
CA ARG A 725 9.19 28.33 2.36
C ARG A 725 9.94 29.60 1.93
N GLU A 726 9.33 30.40 1.06
CA GLU A 726 9.92 31.60 0.46
C GLU A 726 9.61 32.81 1.33
N ILE A 727 10.61 33.67 1.55
CA ILE A 727 10.45 34.94 2.25
C ILE A 727 10.50 36.04 1.20
N VAL A 728 9.38 36.74 1.02
CA VAL A 728 9.28 37.76 -0.03
C VAL A 728 10.16 38.95 0.34
N ARG A 729 10.89 39.47 -0.65
CA ARG A 729 11.86 40.55 -0.44
C ARG A 729 11.61 41.73 -1.35
N PHE A 730 11.68 42.93 -0.77
CA PHE A 730 11.61 44.20 -1.50
C PHE A 730 12.86 45.04 -1.27
N SER A 731 13.21 45.87 -2.26
CA SER A 731 14.28 46.86 -2.16
C SER A 731 13.94 47.94 -1.13
N ALA A 732 14.88 48.85 -0.86
CA ALA A 732 14.65 49.96 0.06
C ALA A 732 13.50 50.89 -0.38
N GLU A 733 13.26 50.96 -1.69
CA GLU A 733 12.21 51.77 -2.33
C GLU A 733 10.91 50.98 -2.54
N GLY A 734 10.83 49.72 -2.07
CA GLY A 734 9.64 48.87 -2.23
C GLY A 734 9.52 48.17 -3.60
N ALA A 735 10.59 48.11 -4.39
CA ALA A 735 10.58 47.34 -5.65
C ALA A 735 10.73 45.84 -5.36
N PRO A 736 9.99 44.94 -6.02
CA PRO A 736 10.11 43.51 -5.80
C PRO A 736 11.49 43.01 -6.20
N GLU A 737 12.15 42.26 -5.32
CA GLU A 737 13.41 41.58 -5.58
C GLU A 737 13.20 40.06 -5.69
N VAL A 738 14.27 39.33 -6.03
CA VAL A 738 14.28 37.88 -5.87
C VAL A 738 14.05 37.55 -4.40
N ASP A 739 13.06 36.67 -4.16
CA ASP A 739 12.69 36.18 -2.83
C ASP A 739 13.89 35.56 -2.12
N PHE A 740 13.91 35.72 -0.81
CA PHE A 740 14.93 35.14 0.04
C PHE A 740 14.62 33.66 0.25
N SER A 741 15.53 32.80 -0.20
CA SER A 741 15.50 31.36 -0.01
C SER A 741 16.61 30.95 0.95
N SER A 742 16.25 30.21 2.00
CA SER A 742 17.21 29.66 2.95
C SER A 742 17.60 28.24 2.55
N ASP A 743 18.91 28.02 2.34
CA ASP A 743 19.46 26.69 2.09
C ASP A 743 19.22 25.74 3.26
N LEU A 744 19.35 26.26 4.50
CA LEU A 744 19.17 25.47 5.72
C LEU A 744 17.71 25.05 5.92
N LEU A 745 16.76 25.96 5.67
CA LEU A 745 15.32 25.68 5.75
C LEU A 745 14.93 24.65 4.70
N THR A 746 15.42 24.82 3.48
CA THR A 746 15.11 23.89 2.37
C THR A 746 15.62 22.49 2.69
N GLU A 747 16.86 22.35 3.16
CA GLU A 747 17.41 21.05 3.55
C GLU A 747 16.64 20.41 4.71
N GLU A 748 16.19 21.19 5.69
CA GLU A 748 15.39 20.67 6.81
C GLU A 748 14.03 20.15 6.35
N ILE A 749 13.32 20.92 5.54
CA ILE A 749 12.02 20.54 4.96
C ILE A 749 12.18 19.25 4.15
N GLU A 750 13.15 19.20 3.23
CA GLU A 750 13.42 18.02 2.41
C GLU A 750 13.78 16.79 3.26
N SER A 751 14.57 16.98 4.32
CA SER A 751 14.97 15.89 5.21
C SER A 751 13.78 15.29 5.98
N ARG A 752 12.87 16.13 6.48
CA ARG A 752 11.66 15.71 7.19
C ARG A 752 10.63 15.11 6.25
N GLU A 753 10.44 15.69 5.07
CA GLU A 753 9.58 15.11 4.02
C GLU A 753 10.06 13.72 3.61
N PHE A 754 11.37 13.54 3.41
CA PHE A 754 11.95 12.25 3.08
C PHE A 754 11.74 11.23 4.21
N ALA A 755 11.93 11.62 5.47
CA ALA A 755 11.67 10.75 6.62
C ALA A 755 10.19 10.34 6.72
N LEU A 756 9.27 11.27 6.47
CA LEU A 756 7.82 11.03 6.42
C LEU A 756 7.45 10.08 5.28
N GLN A 757 8.01 10.28 4.09
CA GLN A 757 7.80 9.40 2.94
C GLN A 757 8.33 7.99 3.21
N GLN A 758 9.53 7.87 3.78
CA GLN A 758 10.09 6.56 4.16
C GLN A 758 9.23 5.86 5.21
N HIS A 759 8.80 6.57 6.26
CA HIS A 759 7.93 6.00 7.28
C HIS A 759 6.60 5.54 6.69
N THR A 760 5.96 6.37 5.86
CA THR A 760 4.70 6.05 5.18
C THR A 760 4.88 4.85 4.26
N PHE A 761 5.93 4.81 3.45
CA PHE A 761 6.23 3.70 2.56
C PHE A 761 6.45 2.39 3.31
N ILE A 762 7.24 2.40 4.40
CA ILE A 762 7.49 1.20 5.22
C ILE A 762 6.21 0.70 5.88
N THR A 763 5.43 1.59 6.49
CA THR A 763 4.20 1.23 7.18
C THR A 763 3.13 0.70 6.23
N GLN A 764 2.90 1.38 5.10
CA GLN A 764 1.99 0.92 4.05
C GLN A 764 2.47 -0.40 3.42
N GLY A 765 3.77 -0.56 3.19
CA GLY A 765 4.36 -1.81 2.69
C GLY A 765 4.13 -2.99 3.64
N LEU A 766 4.36 -2.80 4.95
CA LEU A 766 4.10 -3.82 5.96
C LEU A 766 2.61 -4.17 6.07
N GLN A 767 1.74 -3.17 6.03
CA GLN A 767 0.29 -3.36 6.04
C GLN A 767 -0.18 -4.16 4.82
N SER A 768 0.33 -3.82 3.63
CA SER A 768 0.00 -4.50 2.37
C SER A 768 0.46 -5.96 2.38
N LEU A 769 1.67 -6.24 2.89
CA LEU A 769 2.17 -7.61 3.07
C LEU A 769 1.32 -8.42 4.06
N ALA A 770 0.91 -7.83 5.18
CA ALA A 770 0.04 -8.47 6.15
C ALA A 770 -1.34 -8.80 5.56
N TRP A 771 -1.90 -7.89 4.76
CA TRP A 771 -3.15 -8.07 4.02
C TRP A 771 -3.07 -9.23 3.01
N LEU A 772 -1.99 -9.27 2.21
CA LEU A 772 -1.76 -10.35 1.25
C LEU A 772 -1.62 -11.70 1.95
N ALA A 773 -0.89 -11.76 3.07
CA ALA A 773 -0.76 -12.96 3.88
C ALA A 773 -2.11 -13.39 4.46
N PHE A 774 -2.93 -12.45 4.95
CA PHE A 774 -4.28 -12.72 5.45
C PHE A 774 -5.18 -13.33 4.38
N ILE A 775 -5.23 -12.74 3.18
CA ILE A 775 -6.02 -13.24 2.04
C ILE A 775 -5.54 -14.64 1.65
N ALA A 776 -4.23 -14.84 1.49
CA ALA A 776 -3.67 -16.12 1.08
C ALA A 776 -3.96 -17.23 2.10
N CYS A 777 -3.75 -16.99 3.39
CA CYS A 777 -4.08 -17.93 4.45
C CYS A 777 -5.58 -18.21 4.53
N SER A 778 -6.44 -17.20 4.39
CA SER A 778 -7.89 -17.37 4.43
C SER A 778 -8.41 -18.19 3.26
N LEU A 779 -7.93 -17.91 2.03
CA LEU A 779 -8.26 -18.68 0.84
C LEU A 779 -7.79 -20.14 0.95
N MET A 780 -6.60 -20.36 1.49
CA MET A 780 -6.08 -21.71 1.72
C MET A 780 -6.85 -22.45 2.82
N ALA A 781 -7.23 -21.78 3.91
CA ALA A 781 -8.09 -22.36 4.95
C ALA A 781 -9.44 -22.78 4.36
N TRP A 782 -10.06 -21.90 3.58
CA TRP A 782 -11.32 -22.16 2.89
C TRP A 782 -11.20 -23.33 1.90
N TYR A 783 -10.15 -23.37 1.08
CA TYR A 783 -9.92 -24.46 0.14
C TYR A 783 -9.77 -25.82 0.86
N GLN A 784 -9.02 -25.87 1.96
CA GLN A 784 -8.83 -27.11 2.72
C GLN A 784 -10.12 -27.55 3.44
N ASP A 785 -10.94 -26.61 3.92
CA ASP A 785 -12.26 -26.93 4.49
C ASP A 785 -13.21 -27.52 3.44
N LEU A 786 -13.27 -26.92 2.24
CA LEU A 786 -13.99 -27.50 1.11
C LEU A 786 -13.48 -28.89 0.76
N ARG A 787 -12.15 -29.09 0.80
CA ARG A 787 -11.50 -30.38 0.51
C ARG A 787 -11.91 -31.47 1.49
N GLN A 788 -12.07 -31.13 2.77
CA GLN A 788 -12.60 -32.04 3.77
C GLN A 788 -14.04 -32.48 3.46
N ILE A 789 -14.90 -31.55 3.02
CA ILE A 789 -16.32 -31.84 2.75
C ILE A 789 -16.48 -32.67 1.46
N ALA A 790 -15.64 -32.42 0.45
CA ALA A 790 -15.73 -33.03 -0.88
C ALA A 790 -15.31 -34.51 -0.94
N PHE A 791 -14.39 -34.94 -0.07
CA PHE A 791 -13.82 -36.30 -0.08
C PHE A 791 -14.29 -37.11 1.12
N LYS A 792 -15.11 -38.14 0.86
CA LYS A 792 -15.50 -39.15 1.85
C LYS A 792 -14.71 -40.44 1.56
N PRO A 793 -14.02 -41.04 2.55
CA PRO A 793 -13.19 -42.22 2.33
C PRO A 793 -14.02 -43.51 2.12
N GLU A 794 -15.28 -43.49 2.51
CA GLU A 794 -16.21 -44.62 2.40
C GLU A 794 -16.55 -44.92 0.93
N GLY A 795 -16.35 -46.19 0.52
CA GLY A 795 -16.81 -46.68 -0.79
C GLY A 795 -15.80 -46.63 -1.95
N LEU A 796 -14.60 -46.09 -1.75
CA LEU A 796 -13.54 -46.06 -2.78
C LEU A 796 -13.12 -47.49 -3.21
N ARG A 797 -13.16 -47.78 -4.51
CA ARG A 797 -12.57 -49.03 -5.06
C ARG A 797 -11.60 -48.71 -6.19
N GLY A 798 -10.61 -49.59 -6.38
CA GLY A 798 -9.70 -49.49 -7.52
C GLY A 798 -10.42 -49.78 -8.84
N ALA A 799 -9.83 -49.33 -9.96
CA ALA A 799 -10.30 -49.70 -11.29
C ALA A 799 -10.04 -51.17 -11.59
N GLU A 800 -11.01 -51.83 -12.24
CA GLU A 800 -10.84 -53.17 -12.82
C GLU A 800 -9.83 -53.13 -13.99
N PRO A 801 -9.10 -54.21 -14.31
CA PRO A 801 -8.16 -54.23 -15.42
C PRO A 801 -8.81 -53.92 -16.78
N ILE A 802 -8.22 -53.01 -17.55
CA ILE A 802 -8.78 -52.51 -18.84
C ILE A 802 -8.55 -53.46 -20.03
N ASP A 803 -7.64 -54.42 -19.95
CA ASP A 803 -7.24 -55.22 -21.11
C ASP A 803 -8.35 -56.13 -21.63
N SER A 804 -9.26 -56.58 -20.76
CA SER A 804 -10.44 -57.36 -21.13
C SER A 804 -11.61 -56.50 -21.57
N ILE A 805 -11.81 -55.34 -20.93
CA ILE A 805 -13.03 -54.53 -21.08
C ILE A 805 -12.88 -53.43 -22.15
N GLY A 806 -11.67 -52.90 -22.34
CA GLY A 806 -11.42 -51.72 -23.16
C GLY A 806 -11.62 -51.92 -24.67
N LYS A 807 -11.53 -53.17 -25.14
CA LYS A 807 -11.78 -53.55 -26.55
C LYS A 807 -13.26 -53.72 -26.87
N GLU A 808 -14.06 -54.09 -25.87
CA GLU A 808 -15.51 -54.30 -25.98
C GLU A 808 -16.31 -53.00 -25.75
N ALA A 809 -15.68 -52.00 -25.14
CA ALA A 809 -16.31 -50.71 -24.87
C ALA A 809 -16.60 -49.91 -26.16
N SER A 810 -17.81 -49.37 -26.26
CA SER A 810 -18.20 -48.41 -27.29
C SER A 810 -17.67 -47.02 -26.94
N TRP A 811 -16.63 -46.57 -27.65
CA TRP A 811 -15.97 -45.28 -27.42
C TRP A 811 -16.64 -44.13 -28.17
N ILE A 812 -16.87 -43.03 -27.46
CA ILE A 812 -17.53 -41.84 -28.02
C ILE A 812 -16.50 -40.97 -28.75
N PRO A 813 -16.72 -40.63 -30.03
CA PRO A 813 -15.77 -39.83 -30.81
C PRO A 813 -15.70 -38.38 -30.31
N HIS A 814 -14.53 -37.76 -30.49
CA HIS A 814 -14.31 -36.33 -30.20
C HIS A 814 -15.00 -35.44 -31.23
N ALA A 815 -15.39 -34.23 -30.85
CA ALA A 815 -16.01 -33.28 -31.78
C ALA A 815 -15.03 -32.79 -32.87
N ALA A 816 -15.38 -33.01 -34.15
CA ALA A 816 -14.49 -32.81 -35.31
C ALA A 816 -13.93 -31.38 -35.50
N ASN A 817 -14.65 -30.34 -35.04
CA ASN A 817 -14.32 -28.93 -35.28
C ASN A 817 -13.87 -28.14 -34.04
N ARG A 818 -13.67 -28.80 -32.90
CA ARG A 818 -13.39 -28.14 -31.62
C ARG A 818 -12.09 -27.33 -31.63
N GLU A 819 -10.98 -27.93 -32.07
CA GLU A 819 -9.67 -27.28 -32.06
C GLU A 819 -9.60 -26.08 -33.03
N ALA A 820 -10.25 -26.17 -34.18
CA ALA A 820 -10.34 -25.08 -35.14
C ALA A 820 -11.15 -23.90 -34.57
N ARG A 821 -12.25 -24.19 -33.85
CA ARG A 821 -13.07 -23.19 -33.18
C ARG A 821 -12.31 -22.50 -32.05
N LEU A 822 -11.64 -23.26 -31.18
CA LEU A 822 -10.82 -22.71 -30.09
C LEU A 822 -9.66 -21.83 -30.59
N ARG A 823 -8.93 -22.26 -31.63
CA ARG A 823 -7.88 -21.44 -32.26
C ARG A 823 -8.42 -20.16 -32.90
N ARG A 824 -9.66 -20.16 -33.40
CA ARG A 824 -10.31 -18.95 -33.91
C ARG A 824 -10.63 -17.98 -32.77
N TRP A 825 -11.20 -18.48 -31.68
CA TRP A 825 -11.52 -17.67 -30.50
C TRP A 825 -10.26 -17.08 -29.84
N ALA A 826 -9.17 -17.85 -29.74
CA ALA A 826 -7.90 -17.36 -29.22
C ALA A 826 -7.30 -16.23 -30.06
N ARG A 827 -7.37 -16.35 -31.39
CA ARG A 827 -6.92 -15.27 -32.29
C ARG A 827 -7.76 -14.01 -32.12
N LEU A 828 -9.09 -14.13 -32.04
CA LEU A 828 -9.99 -13.00 -31.82
C LEU A 828 -9.74 -12.30 -30.48
N TYR A 829 -9.55 -13.07 -29.40
CA TYR A 829 -9.23 -12.52 -28.09
C TYR A 829 -7.89 -11.77 -28.12
N LEU A 830 -6.84 -12.37 -28.69
CA LEU A 830 -5.52 -11.72 -28.78
C LEU A 830 -5.58 -10.41 -29.59
N SER A 831 -6.30 -10.40 -30.73
CA SER A 831 -6.48 -9.17 -31.50
C SER A 831 -7.24 -8.08 -30.72
N LEU A 832 -8.27 -8.46 -29.95
CA LEU A 832 -9.03 -7.52 -29.13
C LEU A 832 -8.17 -6.97 -27.99
N THR A 833 -7.39 -7.81 -27.32
CA THR A 833 -6.45 -7.40 -26.26
C THR A 833 -5.41 -6.42 -26.80
N CYS A 834 -4.78 -6.71 -27.96
CA CYS A 834 -3.85 -5.77 -28.58
C CYS A 834 -4.52 -4.44 -28.93
N LEU A 835 -5.75 -4.46 -29.46
CA LEU A 835 -6.49 -3.24 -29.78
C LEU A 835 -6.75 -2.38 -28.53
N VAL A 836 -7.20 -2.99 -27.43
CA VAL A 836 -7.46 -2.28 -26.17
C VAL A 836 -6.19 -1.68 -25.58
N LEU A 837 -5.07 -2.40 -25.63
CA LEU A 837 -3.78 -1.91 -25.15
C LEU A 837 -3.26 -0.74 -25.99
N VAL A 838 -3.38 -0.83 -27.32
CA VAL A 838 -3.02 0.29 -28.22
C VAL A 838 -3.88 1.51 -27.93
N LEU A 839 -5.19 1.33 -27.73
CA LEU A 839 -6.10 2.43 -27.40
C LEU A 839 -5.74 3.08 -26.05
N ALA A 840 -5.38 2.31 -25.03
CA ALA A 840 -4.95 2.85 -23.73
C ALA A 840 -3.69 3.71 -23.84
N VAL A 841 -2.72 3.32 -24.68
CA VAL A 841 -1.52 4.12 -24.96
C VAL A 841 -1.87 5.40 -25.72
N VAL A 842 -2.78 5.34 -26.69
CA VAL A 842 -3.25 6.51 -27.44
C VAL A 842 -3.95 7.54 -26.54
N VAL A 843 -4.68 7.08 -25.51
CA VAL A 843 -5.38 7.94 -24.54
C VAL A 843 -4.47 8.45 -23.43
N GLN A 844 -3.16 8.13 -23.44
CA GLN A 844 -2.18 8.54 -22.43
C GLN A 844 -2.57 8.14 -20.99
N VAL A 845 -3.07 6.91 -20.85
CA VAL A 845 -3.41 6.32 -19.56
C VAL A 845 -2.15 6.11 -18.71
N ASP A 846 -2.26 6.34 -17.39
CA ASP A 846 -1.13 6.24 -16.45
C ASP A 846 -0.42 4.88 -16.48
N THR A 847 0.85 4.86 -16.04
CA THR A 847 1.68 3.65 -16.09
C THR A 847 1.15 2.51 -15.20
N SER A 848 0.60 2.83 -14.03
CA SER A 848 0.02 1.86 -13.09
C SER A 848 -1.26 1.23 -13.63
N THR A 849 -2.13 2.04 -14.23
CA THR A 849 -3.39 1.59 -14.83
C THR A 849 -3.15 0.78 -16.10
N LEU A 850 -2.13 1.14 -16.90
CA LEU A 850 -1.67 0.32 -18.03
C LEU A 850 -1.15 -1.06 -17.57
N ALA A 851 -0.36 -1.10 -16.48
CA ALA A 851 0.14 -2.36 -15.92
C ALA A 851 -0.99 -3.24 -15.37
N ALA A 852 -1.99 -2.65 -14.70
CA ALA A 852 -3.18 -3.36 -14.24
C ALA A 852 -3.99 -3.93 -15.43
N LEU A 853 -4.15 -3.16 -16.52
CA LEU A 853 -4.83 -3.61 -17.74
C LEU A 853 -4.12 -4.81 -18.40
N MET A 854 -2.79 -4.78 -18.46
CA MET A 854 -1.97 -5.88 -18.97
C MET A 854 -2.17 -7.17 -18.17
N LEU A 855 -2.17 -7.09 -16.85
CA LEU A 855 -2.42 -8.26 -15.99
C LEU A 855 -3.83 -8.80 -16.20
N LEU A 856 -4.84 -7.91 -16.19
CA LEU A 856 -6.25 -8.27 -16.36
C LEU A 856 -6.51 -9.01 -17.68
N LEU A 857 -5.97 -8.51 -18.80
CA LEU A 857 -6.17 -9.08 -20.12
C LEU A 857 -5.25 -10.29 -20.39
N GLY A 858 -4.06 -10.31 -19.80
CA GLY A 858 -3.09 -11.40 -19.94
C GLY A 858 -3.50 -12.70 -19.27
N GLY A 859 -4.18 -12.62 -18.11
CA GLY A 859 -4.68 -13.81 -17.40
C GLY A 859 -5.57 -14.73 -18.25
N PRO A 860 -6.66 -14.22 -18.87
CA PRO A 860 -7.50 -15.01 -19.76
C PRO A 860 -6.79 -15.50 -21.03
N ALA A 861 -5.83 -14.73 -21.58
CA ALA A 861 -5.03 -15.19 -22.72
C ALA A 861 -4.22 -16.44 -22.37
N LEU A 862 -3.51 -16.41 -21.22
CA LEU A 862 -2.72 -17.53 -20.74
C LEU A 862 -3.60 -18.74 -20.40
N SER A 863 -4.76 -18.50 -19.77
CA SER A 863 -5.77 -19.51 -19.48
C SER A 863 -6.27 -20.23 -20.74
N LEU A 864 -6.60 -19.46 -21.79
CA LEU A 864 -7.07 -20.00 -23.06
C LEU A 864 -5.97 -20.78 -23.79
N TRP A 865 -4.73 -20.29 -23.74
CA TRP A 865 -3.57 -20.98 -24.31
C TRP A 865 -3.31 -22.34 -23.64
N LEU A 866 -3.35 -22.39 -22.31
CA LEU A 866 -3.24 -23.64 -21.54
C LEU A 866 -4.39 -24.61 -21.88
N TYR A 867 -5.62 -24.10 -22.01
CA TYR A 867 -6.77 -24.92 -22.36
C TYR A 867 -6.63 -25.57 -23.74
N ILE A 868 -6.13 -24.84 -24.74
CA ILE A 868 -5.89 -25.36 -26.10
C ILE A 868 -4.85 -26.50 -26.11
N ARG A 869 -3.84 -26.43 -25.24
CA ARG A 869 -2.77 -27.44 -25.16
C ARG A 869 -3.15 -28.67 -24.33
N SER A 870 -4.24 -28.59 -23.56
CA SER A 870 -4.67 -29.67 -22.67
C SER A 870 -5.23 -30.87 -23.43
N ARG A 871 -5.00 -32.08 -22.89
CA ARG A 871 -5.58 -33.32 -23.45
C ARG A 871 -7.04 -33.44 -23.03
N ILE A 872 -7.89 -33.91 -23.93
CA ILE A 872 -9.29 -34.21 -23.64
C ILE A 872 -9.36 -35.66 -23.14
N GLY A 873 -10.22 -35.92 -22.14
CA GLY A 873 -10.50 -37.27 -21.64
C GLY A 873 -11.23 -38.14 -22.67
N HIS A 874 -11.49 -39.40 -22.35
CA HIS A 874 -12.26 -40.32 -23.20
C HIS A 874 -13.43 -40.91 -22.40
N ILE A 875 -14.53 -41.20 -23.11
CA ILE A 875 -15.73 -41.84 -22.54
C ILE A 875 -16.01 -43.11 -23.34
N GLY A 876 -16.07 -44.24 -22.64
CA GLY A 876 -16.49 -45.53 -23.17
C GLY A 876 -17.73 -46.03 -22.44
N VAL A 877 -18.62 -46.71 -23.15
CA VAL A 877 -19.81 -47.35 -22.59
C VAL A 877 -19.70 -48.87 -22.80
N LEU A 878 -19.87 -49.64 -21.73
CA LEU A 878 -19.90 -51.11 -21.77
C LEU A 878 -21.17 -51.57 -21.05
N ASP A 879 -22.18 -51.99 -21.80
CA ASP A 879 -23.51 -52.33 -21.29
C ASP A 879 -24.07 -51.23 -20.37
N ASP A 880 -24.27 -51.53 -19.08
CA ASP A 880 -24.75 -50.62 -18.04
C ASP A 880 -23.63 -49.93 -17.24
N ARG A 881 -22.37 -50.07 -17.68
CA ARG A 881 -21.18 -49.51 -17.03
C ARG A 881 -20.54 -48.41 -17.86
N LEU A 882 -20.10 -47.36 -17.17
CA LEU A 882 -19.41 -46.22 -17.77
C LEU A 882 -17.91 -46.32 -17.49
N LEU A 883 -17.10 -46.20 -18.54
CA LEU A 883 -15.65 -46.17 -18.48
C LEU A 883 -15.17 -44.75 -18.78
N LEU A 884 -14.59 -44.09 -17.77
CA LEU A 884 -14.08 -42.72 -17.89
C LEU A 884 -12.56 -42.72 -17.89
N VAL A 885 -11.97 -41.92 -18.78
CA VAL A 885 -10.53 -41.64 -18.83
C VAL A 885 -10.30 -40.15 -18.69
N ASP A 886 -9.64 -39.73 -17.61
CA ASP A 886 -9.30 -38.32 -17.34
C ASP A 886 -8.20 -37.80 -18.30
N HIS A 887 -8.01 -36.48 -18.35
CA HIS A 887 -6.97 -35.81 -19.16
C HIS A 887 -5.54 -36.27 -18.84
N ARG A 888 -5.31 -36.85 -17.65
CA ARG A 888 -4.04 -37.45 -17.21
C ARG A 888 -3.82 -38.87 -17.72
N GLY A 889 -4.82 -39.49 -18.35
CA GLY A 889 -4.77 -40.90 -18.77
C GLY A 889 -5.07 -41.89 -17.64
N THR A 890 -5.68 -41.45 -16.54
CA THR A 890 -6.17 -42.33 -15.49
C THR A 890 -7.59 -42.76 -15.80
N TYR A 891 -7.87 -44.06 -15.74
CA TYR A 891 -9.20 -44.61 -16.02
C TYR A 891 -9.88 -45.18 -14.78
N HIS A 892 -11.21 -45.12 -14.79
CA HIS A 892 -12.04 -45.81 -13.81
C HIS A 892 -13.36 -46.25 -14.44
N ILE A 893 -13.95 -47.30 -13.85
CA ILE A 893 -15.17 -47.95 -14.33
C ILE A 893 -16.17 -47.95 -13.18
N GLY A 894 -17.43 -47.65 -13.48
CA GLY A 894 -18.49 -47.61 -12.48
C GLY A 894 -19.87 -47.76 -13.09
N SER A 895 -20.82 -48.18 -12.25
CA SER A 895 -22.24 -48.30 -12.57
C SER A 895 -23.10 -47.49 -11.60
N GLU A 896 -24.33 -47.17 -12.04
CA GLU A 896 -25.42 -46.65 -11.21
C GLU A 896 -24.99 -45.52 -10.25
N ALA A 897 -25.21 -45.70 -8.93
CA ALA A 897 -25.02 -44.69 -7.88
C ALA A 897 -23.57 -44.19 -7.73
N ARG A 898 -22.59 -44.85 -8.35
CA ARG A 898 -21.19 -44.39 -8.35
C ARG A 898 -20.92 -43.35 -9.44
N ILE A 899 -21.68 -43.40 -10.54
CA ILE A 899 -21.60 -42.40 -11.59
C ILE A 899 -22.20 -41.11 -11.02
N ARG A 900 -21.39 -40.06 -11.01
CA ARG A 900 -21.82 -38.73 -10.59
C ARG A 900 -21.74 -37.77 -11.77
N TYR A 901 -22.74 -36.91 -11.88
CA TYR A 901 -22.74 -35.89 -12.92
C TYR A 901 -23.17 -34.53 -12.39
N ARG A 902 -22.63 -33.47 -12.99
CA ARG A 902 -23.03 -32.10 -12.71
C ARG A 902 -22.71 -31.19 -13.89
N GLY A 903 -23.74 -30.67 -14.54
CA GLY A 903 -23.56 -29.79 -15.71
C GLY A 903 -22.84 -30.55 -16.83
N TRP A 904 -21.68 -30.05 -17.25
CA TRP A 904 -20.86 -30.66 -18.31
C TRP A 904 -19.73 -31.55 -17.78
N PHE A 905 -19.82 -32.00 -16.53
CA PHE A 905 -18.83 -32.85 -15.90
C PHE A 905 -19.44 -34.20 -15.51
N LEU A 906 -18.77 -35.26 -15.93
CA LEU A 906 -19.03 -36.63 -15.54
C LEU A 906 -17.88 -37.12 -14.67
N MET A 907 -18.18 -37.86 -13.62
CA MET A 907 -17.15 -38.32 -12.70
C MET A 907 -17.49 -39.66 -12.04
N ILE A 908 -16.45 -40.46 -11.83
CA ILE A 908 -16.50 -41.70 -11.05
C ILE A 908 -15.37 -41.57 -10.04
N ASP A 909 -15.72 -41.44 -8.76
CA ASP A 909 -14.78 -41.10 -7.69
C ASP A 909 -13.89 -39.88 -8.08
N ASP A 910 -12.57 -40.05 -8.21
CA ASP A 910 -11.64 -38.95 -8.55
C ASP A 910 -11.41 -38.79 -10.06
N VAL A 911 -11.91 -39.69 -10.91
CA VAL A 911 -11.74 -39.60 -12.37
C VAL A 911 -12.87 -38.74 -12.93
N LEU A 912 -12.50 -37.62 -13.57
CA LEU A 912 -13.45 -36.63 -14.08
C LEU A 912 -13.21 -36.37 -15.57
N VAL A 913 -14.30 -36.28 -16.34
CA VAL A 913 -14.28 -35.98 -17.76
C VAL A 913 -15.22 -34.81 -18.05
N TYR A 914 -14.73 -33.86 -18.83
CA TYR A 914 -15.48 -32.68 -19.26
C TYR A 914 -16.12 -32.93 -20.64
N SER A 915 -17.45 -32.95 -20.72
CA SER A 915 -18.20 -33.17 -21.95
C SER A 915 -18.43 -31.89 -22.78
N GLY A 916 -18.37 -30.73 -22.13
CA GLY A 916 -18.49 -29.42 -22.76
C GLY A 916 -19.91 -28.91 -23.03
N PRO A 917 -20.09 -27.58 -23.15
CA PRO A 917 -21.35 -26.95 -23.52
C PRO A 917 -21.68 -27.15 -25.01
N ARG A 918 -22.94 -26.93 -25.38
CA ARG A 918 -23.42 -27.05 -26.76
C ARG A 918 -22.65 -26.19 -27.78
N TYR A 919 -22.17 -25.01 -27.38
CA TYR A 919 -21.40 -24.12 -28.27
C TYR A 919 -19.92 -24.52 -28.41
N LEU A 920 -19.41 -25.38 -27.52
CA LEU A 920 -18.04 -25.89 -27.58
C LEU A 920 -17.98 -27.34 -27.05
N PRO A 921 -18.62 -28.30 -27.75
CA PRO A 921 -18.70 -29.68 -27.31
C PRO A 921 -17.31 -30.32 -27.30
N ALA A 922 -17.02 -31.17 -26.31
CA ALA A 922 -15.79 -31.96 -26.26
C ALA A 922 -15.91 -33.25 -27.09
N PHE A 923 -17.08 -33.88 -27.01
CA PHE A 923 -17.43 -35.10 -27.72
C PHE A 923 -18.53 -34.84 -28.75
N ASP A 924 -18.72 -35.78 -29.68
CA ASP A 924 -19.86 -35.77 -30.57
C ASP A 924 -21.17 -35.82 -29.78
N THR A 925 -22.03 -34.82 -29.97
CA THR A 925 -23.26 -34.64 -29.19
C THR A 925 -24.26 -35.74 -29.44
N ASP A 926 -24.33 -36.26 -30.67
CA ASP A 926 -25.32 -37.26 -31.04
C ASP A 926 -24.92 -38.63 -30.49
N ALA A 927 -23.63 -38.98 -30.58
CA ALA A 927 -23.09 -40.18 -29.97
C ALA A 927 -23.17 -40.15 -28.44
N LEU A 928 -22.91 -38.98 -27.81
CA LEU A 928 -23.02 -38.81 -26.37
C LEU A 928 -24.46 -38.99 -25.86
N GLN A 929 -25.45 -38.42 -26.57
CA GLN A 929 -26.86 -38.56 -26.22
C GLN A 929 -27.39 -39.98 -26.38
N ARG A 930 -26.95 -40.71 -27.42
CA ARG A 930 -27.40 -42.08 -27.66
C ARG A 930 -26.77 -43.10 -26.72
N LEU A 931 -25.47 -42.98 -26.44
CA LEU A 931 -24.72 -44.03 -25.73
C LEU A 931 -24.51 -43.73 -24.24
N ALA A 932 -24.13 -42.51 -23.86
CA ALA A 932 -23.76 -42.22 -22.47
C ALA A 932 -24.91 -41.72 -21.60
N VAL A 933 -25.80 -40.87 -22.14
CA VAL A 933 -26.88 -40.25 -21.33
C VAL A 933 -27.79 -41.27 -20.63
N PRO A 934 -28.25 -42.38 -21.27
CA PRO A 934 -29.10 -43.37 -20.60
C PRO A 934 -28.43 -44.06 -19.40
N VAL A 935 -27.12 -44.21 -19.40
CA VAL A 935 -26.34 -44.78 -18.28
C VAL A 935 -26.11 -43.72 -17.19
N VAL A 936 -25.90 -42.47 -17.58
CA VAL A 936 -25.60 -41.35 -16.66
C VAL A 936 -26.82 -40.87 -15.89
N GLU A 937 -28.02 -40.92 -16.49
CA GLU A 937 -29.27 -40.54 -15.83
C GLU A 937 -29.62 -41.45 -14.65
N ARG A 938 -29.12 -42.70 -14.65
CA ARG A 938 -29.20 -43.64 -13.51
C ARG A 938 -28.21 -43.31 -12.38
N GLY A 939 -27.33 -42.33 -12.58
CA GLY A 939 -26.34 -41.87 -11.59
C GLY A 939 -26.84 -40.77 -10.66
N ALA A 940 -26.00 -40.36 -9.71
CA ALA A 940 -26.31 -39.34 -8.72
C ALA A 940 -25.81 -37.94 -9.11
N ARG A 941 -26.55 -36.89 -8.76
CA ARG A 941 -26.12 -35.49 -9.00
C ARG A 941 -25.07 -35.05 -7.98
N SER A 942 -23.95 -34.52 -8.46
CA SER A 942 -22.85 -34.04 -7.59
C SER A 942 -23.03 -32.60 -7.10
N ASP A 943 -22.51 -32.28 -5.91
CA ASP A 943 -22.49 -30.91 -5.37
C ASP A 943 -21.46 -30.03 -6.09
N ARG A 944 -21.76 -28.72 -6.21
CA ARG A 944 -20.89 -27.71 -6.86
C ARG A 944 -19.54 -27.58 -6.15
N ARG A 945 -19.54 -27.56 -4.81
CA ARG A 945 -18.30 -27.41 -4.01
C ARG A 945 -17.40 -28.63 -4.16
N GLY A 946 -18.00 -29.83 -4.12
CA GLY A 946 -17.29 -31.09 -4.36
C GLY A 946 -16.67 -31.19 -5.75
N LEU A 947 -17.37 -30.72 -6.78
CA LEU A 947 -16.85 -30.65 -8.14
C LEU A 947 -15.64 -29.71 -8.24
N LEU A 948 -15.73 -28.49 -7.67
CA LEU A 948 -14.66 -27.50 -7.72
C LEU A 948 -13.36 -28.03 -7.08
N VAL A 949 -13.45 -28.64 -5.90
CA VAL A 949 -12.29 -29.24 -5.23
C VAL A 949 -11.65 -30.31 -6.09
N ARG A 950 -12.44 -31.22 -6.67
CA ARG A 950 -11.91 -32.30 -7.51
C ARG A 950 -11.25 -31.78 -8.78
N LEU A 951 -11.79 -30.69 -9.35
CA LEU A 951 -11.18 -30.01 -10.49
C LEU A 951 -9.81 -29.41 -10.14
N ILE A 952 -9.66 -28.77 -8.98
CA ILE A 952 -8.39 -28.19 -8.52
C ILE A 952 -7.38 -29.30 -8.16
N GLU A 953 -7.80 -30.31 -7.40
CA GLU A 953 -6.94 -31.42 -6.96
C GLU A 953 -6.38 -32.21 -8.15
N ASN A 954 -7.21 -32.47 -9.16
CA ASN A 954 -6.79 -33.16 -10.38
C ASN A 954 -6.02 -32.27 -11.36
N ARG A 955 -5.80 -30.99 -11.03
CA ARG A 955 -5.18 -29.99 -11.90
C ARG A 955 -5.86 -29.89 -13.25
N HIS A 956 -7.19 -29.99 -13.25
CA HIS A 956 -7.96 -29.93 -14.49
C HIS A 956 -7.71 -28.59 -15.18
N PRO A 957 -7.52 -28.56 -16.51
CA PRO A 957 -7.11 -27.35 -17.24
C PRO A 957 -8.06 -26.16 -17.06
N LEU A 958 -9.37 -26.43 -16.90
CA LEU A 958 -10.36 -25.39 -16.60
C LEU A 958 -10.16 -24.76 -15.20
N ALA A 959 -9.74 -25.54 -14.21
CA ALA A 959 -9.50 -25.04 -12.85
C ALA A 959 -8.22 -24.19 -12.80
N LEU A 960 -7.16 -24.67 -13.46
CA LEU A 960 -5.91 -23.92 -13.61
C LEU A 960 -6.16 -22.61 -14.36
N GLY A 961 -6.91 -22.66 -15.46
CA GLY A 961 -7.27 -21.48 -16.24
C GLY A 961 -8.10 -20.47 -15.44
N ALA A 962 -9.11 -20.93 -14.69
CA ALA A 962 -9.90 -20.07 -13.81
C ALA A 962 -9.03 -19.44 -12.70
N GLY A 963 -8.13 -20.23 -12.09
CA GLY A 963 -7.20 -19.76 -11.06
C GLY A 963 -6.26 -18.67 -11.56
N ILE A 964 -5.71 -18.82 -12.77
CA ILE A 964 -4.86 -17.80 -13.41
C ILE A 964 -5.64 -16.51 -13.64
N CYS A 965 -6.87 -16.60 -14.16
CA CYS A 965 -7.72 -15.41 -14.33
C CYS A 965 -7.98 -14.70 -13.01
N THR A 966 -8.34 -15.44 -11.95
CA THR A 966 -8.62 -14.83 -10.63
C THR A 966 -7.38 -14.19 -10.00
N MET A 967 -6.21 -14.83 -10.13
CA MET A 967 -4.95 -14.27 -9.62
C MET A 967 -4.56 -13.00 -10.37
N ALA A 968 -4.70 -13.00 -11.69
CA ALA A 968 -4.40 -11.85 -12.53
C ALA A 968 -5.37 -10.67 -12.25
N THR A 969 -6.66 -10.95 -12.03
CA THR A 969 -7.63 -9.92 -11.63
C THR A 969 -7.32 -9.34 -10.26
N MET A 970 -6.93 -10.18 -9.29
CA MET A 970 -6.58 -9.70 -7.94
C MET A 970 -5.32 -8.85 -7.96
N ALA A 971 -4.28 -9.26 -8.71
CA ALA A 971 -3.07 -8.47 -8.88
C ALA A 971 -3.32 -7.11 -9.56
N ALA A 972 -4.23 -7.08 -10.55
CA ALA A 972 -4.64 -5.82 -11.18
C ALA A 972 -5.37 -4.91 -10.19
N ILE A 973 -6.26 -5.46 -9.36
CA ILE A 973 -7.01 -4.71 -8.35
C ILE A 973 -6.09 -4.16 -7.26
N THR A 974 -5.12 -4.95 -6.77
CA THR A 974 -4.17 -4.47 -5.74
C THR A 974 -3.30 -3.33 -6.26
N LEU A 975 -2.84 -3.40 -7.52
CA LEU A 975 -2.08 -2.31 -8.14
C LEU A 975 -2.89 -1.03 -8.30
N LEU A 976 -4.21 -1.13 -8.47
CA LEU A 976 -5.08 0.04 -8.53
C LEU A 976 -5.36 0.62 -7.14
N LEU A 977 -5.39 -0.20 -6.09
CA LEU A 977 -5.65 0.23 -4.71
C LEU A 977 -4.42 0.85 -4.02
N GLU A 978 -3.20 0.55 -4.45
CA GLU A 978 -1.99 1.20 -3.89
C GLU A 978 -1.80 2.65 -4.36
N PHE A 979 -2.56 3.11 -5.36
CA PHE A 979 -2.46 4.45 -5.96
C PHE A 979 -3.71 5.33 -5.75
N ILE A 980 -4.70 4.83 -5.00
CA ILE A 980 -5.88 5.59 -4.52
C ILE A 980 -5.63 5.92 -3.04
#